data_AF-A0A9D8ZFK4-F1
#
_entry.id   AF-A0A9D8ZFK4-F1
#
_cell.length_a   1.000
_cell.length_b   1.000
_cell.length_c   1.000
_cell.angle_alpha   90.00
_cell.angle_beta   90.00
_cell.angle_gamma   90.00
#
_symmetry.space_group_name_H-M   'P 1'
#
loop_
_entity.id
_entity.type
_entity.pdbx_description
1 polymer ?
#
loop_
_entity_poly.entity_id
_entity_poly.type
_entity_poly.pdbx_seq_one_letter_code
_entity_poly.pdbx_strand_id
1 'polypeptide(L)'
;MKWFHHFTKVLPFALALIGAKWYSHAQIPGQSYFDNTGYIEYIAGNYPLIISVPHGGYLEPVEIAYRNCNGCVYTRDSFTQEIGRSITQYFFEHTGHYPHVIINLLDRSKLDTNRPIGEGADGDPIGEQAWNNYQNYIEVAKTKITQDFGRGLFIDLHGHGHPIQRIELGYILTPDDLQQSDPTLNTPFYINRNSTKNLINNNPLNLMHSELVRGPFSFGALIDNKGYPAVPSPADPFPNDNEPYFNGGFNVFEHGAHFSNTMDAFQIECDQDIRINGGETVREQFSQACAIAIKEYLSLHYGVGTIDFDEDGVLSDQDCDDFNANINPNTNEIPYNGIDDDCNPATPDDDLDGDGFNNVDDCDDENADVNPNSDEIPYNGIDDDCNPATPDDDIDGDGFNNAQDCDDNNADIYPDANEIPYNGIDDDCNPVTPDDDLDGDGFNNMDDCDDNNVDINPGTNEIPYNGVDDDCNPATPDDDLDGDGFNNAQDCDDNNAGVNPNAEEVPYNGLDDDCDPDTPDDDLDADGFNLVDDCNDNDASINPNANEIPYNGIDDDCNPATLDDDLDADGFNLVDDCNDNDASINPNANEIPYNGIDDDCNPVTPDDDLDGDGFNNMDDCDDNNANINPNADEIPYNGIDDDCNPVTPDDDLDGDGFNNMDDCDDENPYINPNVAEIPYNGIDDDCDPATLDDDLDGDGFDNAQDCDDNNANVNPDAEEIPYNGLDDDCDPATLDDDFDGDGFNIAEDCNDNNANVNPGLNEIPYNGIDDDCNPATPDDDLDGDGFNNVEDCDDNNANVNPNAEEIPYNGLDDDCDPATLDDDLDGDGFNIAEDCDDNNANINPGSNEIPYNGIDDDCNPATPDDDLDGDGFNNMDDCDDNNVGINPVTNEIPYNGIDDDCNPATPDDDLDGDGFNNVDDCDDNNANINPNAEEIFDNNVDENCDGLIEVTPTKPETPVSAGNSKDYLYIYPNPANDFIYIEKWDKYQFLVEIYDVNKRLVLRKFNTNQLNIQSLANGIYFLIYYDEMGERIVKKLIVDRK
;
A
#
# COMPACT_ATOMS: atom_id res chain seq x y z
N MET A 1 47.14 49.68 12.65
CA MET A 1 48.12 48.78 13.30
C MET A 1 47.36 47.54 13.75
N LYS A 2 47.72 46.39 13.15
CA LYS A 2 47.46 44.99 13.52
C LYS A 2 46.04 44.38 13.37
N TRP A 3 46.10 43.13 12.90
CA TRP A 3 45.14 42.15 12.36
C TRP A 3 44.82 41.02 13.37
N PHE A 4 43.71 40.27 13.20
CA PHE A 4 43.52 38.79 13.01
C PHE A 4 42.16 38.20 13.53
N HIS A 5 41.38 37.58 12.61
CA HIS A 5 40.69 36.24 12.52
C HIS A 5 40.13 35.45 13.75
N HIS A 6 38.86 34.95 13.70
CA HIS A 6 38.32 33.56 13.41
C HIS A 6 38.44 32.54 14.59
N PHE A 7 37.58 31.55 14.93
CA PHE A 7 36.45 30.80 14.34
C PHE A 7 35.61 30.11 15.49
N THR A 8 34.32 29.79 15.22
CA THR A 8 33.35 28.73 15.73
C THR A 8 33.24 28.25 17.19
N LYS A 9 31.99 28.07 17.68
CA LYS A 9 31.18 26.84 17.56
C LYS A 9 29.71 27.05 17.99
N VAL A 10 28.88 26.19 17.40
CA VAL A 10 27.43 26.12 17.27
C VAL A 10 26.79 25.59 18.57
N LEU A 11 25.60 26.08 18.92
CA LEU A 11 24.66 25.42 19.85
C LEU A 11 23.47 24.96 18.99
N PRO A 12 23.10 23.67 18.97
CA PRO A 12 21.88 23.25 18.31
C PRO A 12 20.67 23.62 19.17
N PHE A 13 19.65 24.14 18.50
CA PHE A 13 18.30 24.34 18.97
C PHE A 13 17.65 22.94 19.07
N ALA A 14 17.44 22.42 20.27
CA ALA A 14 16.48 21.36 20.48
C ALA A 14 15.07 21.97 20.36
N LEU A 15 14.39 21.70 19.25
CA LEU A 15 12.94 21.84 19.16
C LEU A 15 12.34 20.78 20.09
N ALA A 16 11.77 21.23 21.20
CA ALA A 16 10.89 20.38 21.99
C ALA A 16 9.58 20.21 21.21
N LEU A 17 9.42 19.07 20.54
CA LEU A 17 8.10 18.53 20.20
C LEU A 17 7.46 18.09 21.52
N ILE A 18 6.67 18.99 22.11
CA ILE A 18 5.75 18.63 23.18
C ILE A 18 4.56 17.96 22.50
N GLY A 19 4.66 16.65 22.28
CA GLY A 19 3.50 15.79 22.08
C GLY A 19 2.72 15.75 23.39
N ALA A 20 1.77 16.66 23.56
CA ALA A 20 0.75 16.49 24.57
C ALA A 20 -0.08 15.25 24.16
N LYS A 21 -0.02 14.17 24.95
CA LYS A 21 -1.08 13.15 24.95
C LYS A 21 -2.42 13.88 25.14
N TRP A 22 -3.17 14.07 24.06
CA TRP A 22 -4.58 14.45 24.15
C TRP A 22 -5.33 13.14 24.37
N TYR A 23 -5.79 12.92 25.59
CA TYR A 23 -6.93 12.04 25.81
C TYR A 23 -8.01 12.44 24.79
N SER A 24 -8.30 11.60 23.80
CA SER A 24 -9.42 11.76 22.86
C SER A 24 -10.72 11.60 23.64
N HIS A 25 -11.09 12.64 24.39
CA HIS A 25 -12.45 12.77 24.87
C HIS A 25 -13.32 12.95 23.63
N ALA A 26 -14.27 12.04 23.43
CA ALA A 26 -15.32 12.19 22.42
C ALA A 26 -15.86 13.63 22.43
N GLN A 27 -15.86 14.29 21.28
CA GLN A 27 -16.31 15.67 21.15
C GLN A 27 -17.81 15.73 21.44
N ILE A 28 -18.22 16.61 22.36
CA ILE A 28 -19.60 16.73 22.80
C ILE A 28 -20.36 17.63 21.81
N PRO A 29 -21.44 17.15 21.17
CA PRO A 29 -22.22 17.96 20.23
C PRO A 29 -22.73 19.27 20.86
N GLY A 30 -22.59 20.37 20.13
CA GLY A 30 -22.92 21.72 20.55
C GLY A 30 -21.85 22.41 21.42
N GLN A 31 -20.76 21.73 21.77
CA GLN A 31 -19.65 22.33 22.53
C GLN A 31 -18.65 23.03 21.60
N SER A 32 -18.21 24.22 22.00
CA SER A 32 -17.11 24.95 21.35
C SER A 32 -15.74 24.44 21.80
N TYR A 33 -14.88 24.19 20.83
CA TYR A 33 -13.45 23.87 20.94
C TYR A 33 -12.66 24.98 20.25
N PHE A 34 -11.61 25.45 20.88
CA PHE A 34 -10.73 26.47 20.29
C PHE A 34 -9.38 25.84 19.99
N ASP A 35 -8.80 26.23 18.87
CA ASP A 35 -7.46 25.79 18.51
C ASP A 35 -6.40 26.30 19.49
N ASN A 36 -5.17 25.80 19.36
CA ASN A 36 -4.05 26.21 20.21
C ASN A 36 -3.67 27.70 20.06
N THR A 37 -4.06 28.35 18.95
CA THR A 37 -3.87 29.80 18.77
C THR A 37 -4.99 30.62 19.43
N GLY A 38 -6.16 30.02 19.66
CA GLY A 38 -7.37 30.68 20.13
C GLY A 38 -8.09 31.51 19.07
N TYR A 39 -7.74 31.34 17.79
CA TYR A 39 -8.28 32.10 16.66
C TYR A 39 -9.27 31.33 15.81
N ILE A 40 -9.26 30.00 15.89
CA ILE A 40 -10.23 29.15 15.22
C ILE A 40 -11.14 28.52 16.28
N GLU A 41 -12.43 28.56 16.04
CA GLU A 41 -13.43 27.87 16.85
C GLU A 41 -14.10 26.78 16.03
N TYR A 42 -14.23 25.61 16.64
CA TYR A 42 -14.99 24.49 16.13
C TYR A 42 -16.10 24.14 17.12
N ILE A 43 -17.35 24.19 16.67
CA ILE A 43 -18.51 23.71 17.41
C ILE A 43 -18.81 22.31 16.88
N ALA A 44 -18.62 21.30 17.74
CA ALA A 44 -18.81 19.92 17.34
C ALA A 44 -20.29 19.62 17.03
N GLY A 45 -20.55 18.88 15.96
CA GLY A 45 -21.87 18.45 15.54
C GLY A 45 -22.10 16.94 15.73
N ASN A 46 -23.30 16.51 15.36
CA ASN A 46 -23.76 15.12 15.30
C ASN A 46 -24.80 14.94 14.18
N TYR A 47 -24.56 15.58 13.04
CA TYR A 47 -25.45 15.60 11.89
C TYR A 47 -24.62 15.76 10.61
N PRO A 48 -25.07 15.28 9.42
CA PRO A 48 -24.30 15.29 8.16
C PRO A 48 -24.24 16.69 7.51
N LEU A 49 -23.88 17.69 8.31
CA LEU A 49 -23.84 19.09 7.92
C LEU A 49 -22.65 19.80 8.56
N ILE A 50 -21.82 20.41 7.72
CA ILE A 50 -20.74 21.31 8.10
C ILE A 50 -21.10 22.74 7.65
N ILE A 51 -20.96 23.71 8.55
CA ILE A 51 -21.08 25.14 8.25
C ILE A 51 -19.73 25.82 8.50
N SER A 52 -19.12 26.28 7.42
CA SER A 52 -17.86 27.02 7.39
C SER A 52 -18.12 28.53 7.45
N VAL A 53 -17.45 29.26 8.33
CA VAL A 53 -17.52 30.73 8.42
C VAL A 53 -16.11 31.35 8.40
N PRO A 54 -15.55 31.55 7.20
CA PRO A 54 -14.15 31.94 7.07
C PRO A 54 -13.89 33.44 7.26
N HIS A 55 -14.89 34.32 7.02
CA HIS A 55 -14.68 35.77 6.93
C HIS A 55 -15.50 36.60 7.93
N GLY A 56 -16.08 35.96 8.94
CA GLY A 56 -16.92 36.64 9.94
C GLY A 56 -16.15 37.26 11.12
N GLY A 57 -14.89 36.88 11.31
CA GLY A 57 -14.07 37.19 12.49
C GLY A 57 -13.82 38.66 12.77
N TYR A 58 -13.63 39.02 14.05
CA TYR A 58 -13.42 40.41 14.51
C TYR A 58 -12.03 40.67 15.08
N LEU A 59 -11.23 39.63 15.31
CA LEU A 59 -9.95 39.74 15.98
C LEU A 59 -8.88 40.30 15.03
N GLU A 60 -8.22 41.37 15.46
CA GLU A 60 -7.05 41.96 14.79
C GLU A 60 -5.85 41.96 15.75
N PRO A 61 -5.31 40.79 16.11
CA PRO A 61 -4.15 40.71 16.98
C PRO A 61 -2.96 41.49 16.40
N VAL A 62 -2.11 42.01 17.28
CA VAL A 62 -0.95 42.82 16.89
C VAL A 62 0.24 41.97 16.45
N GLU A 63 0.24 40.71 16.90
CA GLU A 63 1.23 39.68 16.63
C GLU A 63 1.11 39.07 15.23
N ILE A 64 -0.09 39.11 14.61
CA ILE A 64 -0.30 38.69 13.22
C ILE A 64 -0.24 39.93 12.33
N ALA A 65 0.60 39.90 11.29
CA ALA A 65 0.68 40.97 10.32
C ALA A 65 -0.63 41.14 9.53
N TYR A 66 -0.83 42.31 8.92
CA TYR A 66 -1.87 42.43 7.90
C TYR A 66 -1.37 41.80 6.61
N ARG A 67 -2.22 41.02 5.94
CA ARG A 67 -1.91 40.45 4.62
C ARG A 67 -1.65 41.58 3.63
N ASN A 68 -0.59 41.45 2.85
CA ASN A 68 -0.14 42.39 1.84
C ASN A 68 0.14 41.68 0.50
N CYS A 69 -0.64 40.65 0.21
CA CYS A 69 -0.66 39.92 -1.05
C CYS A 69 -1.32 40.71 -2.19
N ASN A 70 -0.85 40.49 -3.42
CA ASN A 70 -1.35 41.18 -4.61
C ASN A 70 -2.77 40.70 -4.96
N GLY A 71 -3.74 41.62 -5.04
CA GLY A 71 -5.14 41.30 -5.36
C GLY A 71 -6.00 40.88 -4.16
N CYS A 72 -5.44 40.87 -2.94
CA CYS A 72 -6.16 40.42 -1.76
C CYS A 72 -7.35 41.27 -1.38
N VAL A 73 -8.43 40.59 -0.99
CA VAL A 73 -9.66 41.21 -0.47
C VAL A 73 -9.58 41.26 1.05
N TYR A 74 -9.69 42.47 1.60
CA TYR A 74 -9.60 42.72 3.03
C TYR A 74 -10.95 42.95 3.70
N THR A 75 -12.03 43.03 2.91
CA THR A 75 -13.35 43.36 3.44
C THR A 75 -13.91 42.15 4.16
N ARG A 76 -14.23 42.34 5.45
CA ARG A 76 -14.90 41.34 6.28
C ARG A 76 -16.35 41.12 5.87
N ASP A 77 -16.78 39.86 5.94
CA ASP A 77 -18.16 39.44 5.74
C ASP A 77 -18.93 39.68 7.05
N SER A 78 -19.09 40.96 7.39
CA SER A 78 -19.60 41.35 8.70
C SER A 78 -20.94 40.67 9.02
N PHE A 79 -21.05 40.19 10.25
CA PHE A 79 -22.18 39.44 10.81
C PHE A 79 -22.39 37.99 10.35
N THR A 80 -21.52 37.41 9.51
CA THR A 80 -21.68 35.99 9.11
C THR A 80 -21.41 35.01 10.26
N GLN A 81 -20.51 35.32 11.21
CA GLN A 81 -20.31 34.46 12.39
C GLN A 81 -21.53 34.42 13.31
N GLU A 82 -22.25 35.54 13.46
CA GLU A 82 -23.50 35.58 14.20
C GLU A 82 -24.60 34.82 13.45
N ILE A 83 -24.70 35.00 12.13
CA ILE A 83 -25.66 34.26 11.31
C ILE A 83 -25.39 32.75 11.40
N GLY A 84 -24.13 32.31 11.28
CA GLY A 84 -23.73 30.91 11.41
C GLY A 84 -24.15 30.32 12.74
N ARG A 85 -23.83 30.98 13.87
CA ARG A 85 -24.26 30.55 15.21
C ARG A 85 -25.77 30.51 15.37
N SER A 86 -26.48 31.52 14.85
CA SER A 86 -27.94 31.54 14.93
C SER A 86 -28.55 30.43 14.06
N ILE A 87 -27.96 30.10 12.90
CA ILE A 87 -28.37 28.94 12.10
C ILE A 87 -28.17 27.66 12.91
N THR A 88 -27.01 27.46 13.55
CA THR A 88 -26.73 26.30 14.42
C THR A 88 -27.78 26.16 15.52
N GLN A 89 -28.07 27.25 16.23
CA GLN A 89 -29.03 27.27 17.32
C GLN A 89 -30.45 26.94 16.83
N TYR A 90 -30.90 27.57 15.74
CA TYR A 90 -32.20 27.28 15.19
C TYR A 90 -32.27 25.87 14.60
N PHE A 91 -31.21 25.37 13.98
CA PHE A 91 -31.16 24.01 13.49
C PHE A 91 -31.40 23.01 14.63
N PHE A 92 -30.65 23.14 15.73
CA PHE A 92 -30.87 22.35 16.94
C PHE A 92 -32.28 22.49 17.51
N GLU A 93 -32.87 23.70 17.53
CA GLU A 93 -34.26 23.88 17.98
C GLU A 93 -35.29 23.16 17.11
N HIS A 94 -34.97 22.90 15.83
CA HIS A 94 -35.88 22.23 14.89
C HIS A 94 -35.59 20.74 14.71
N THR A 95 -34.40 20.26 15.04
CA THR A 95 -33.98 18.87 14.81
C THR A 95 -33.56 18.14 16.08
N GLY A 96 -33.11 18.84 17.13
CA GLY A 96 -32.45 18.23 18.28
C GLY A 96 -30.97 17.88 18.05
N HIS A 97 -30.44 18.14 16.85
CA HIS A 97 -29.05 17.85 16.45
C HIS A 97 -28.26 19.13 16.16
N TYR A 98 -26.94 19.07 16.33
CA TYR A 98 -26.04 20.17 16.03
C TYR A 98 -25.31 19.92 14.70
N PRO A 99 -25.27 20.90 13.77
CA PRO A 99 -24.30 20.84 12.69
C PRO A 99 -22.88 21.08 13.22
N HIS A 100 -21.89 20.55 12.51
CA HIS A 100 -20.49 20.93 12.72
C HIS A 100 -20.29 22.36 12.23
N VAL A 101 -19.67 23.24 13.02
CA VAL A 101 -19.43 24.63 12.62
C VAL A 101 -18.00 25.06 12.88
N ILE A 102 -17.31 25.54 11.84
CA ILE A 102 -15.92 26.00 11.92
C ILE A 102 -15.90 27.50 11.63
N ILE A 103 -15.36 28.29 12.55
CA ILE A 103 -15.39 29.75 12.51
C ILE A 103 -13.96 30.29 12.64
N ASN A 104 -13.55 31.09 11.64
CA ASN A 104 -12.36 31.92 11.77
C ASN A 104 -12.71 33.20 12.54
N LEU A 105 -12.10 33.39 13.73
CA LEU A 105 -12.33 34.55 14.58
C LEU A 105 -11.47 35.75 14.18
N LEU A 106 -10.47 35.57 13.32
CA LEU A 106 -9.63 36.65 12.80
C LEU A 106 -10.38 37.46 11.73
N ASP A 107 -10.13 38.76 11.71
CA ASP A 107 -10.57 39.61 10.61
C ASP A 107 -9.91 39.15 9.31
N ARG A 108 -10.66 39.18 8.19
CA ARG A 108 -10.17 38.72 6.87
C ARG A 108 -8.87 39.41 6.43
N SER A 109 -8.61 40.62 6.91
CA SER A 109 -7.36 41.34 6.65
C SER A 109 -6.12 40.72 7.32
N LYS A 110 -6.31 39.85 8.31
CA LYS A 110 -5.27 39.07 9.00
C LYS A 110 -5.14 37.67 8.44
N LEU A 111 -6.27 36.99 8.22
CA LEU A 111 -6.30 35.62 7.73
C LEU A 111 -7.53 35.41 6.84
N ASP A 112 -7.33 34.85 5.65
CA ASP A 112 -8.40 34.41 4.76
C ASP A 112 -8.32 32.90 4.59
N THR A 113 -9.15 32.19 5.34
CA THR A 113 -9.21 30.72 5.31
C THR A 113 -9.99 30.17 4.12
N ASN A 114 -10.57 31.03 3.27
CA ASN A 114 -11.18 30.65 1.98
C ASN A 114 -10.21 30.97 0.82
N ARG A 115 -8.91 30.75 1.04
CA ARG A 115 -7.81 30.84 0.07
C ARG A 115 -6.73 29.80 0.42
N PRO A 116 -5.92 29.35 -0.55
CA PRO A 116 -4.74 28.54 -0.25
C PRO A 116 -3.82 29.25 0.73
N ILE A 117 -3.18 28.49 1.63
CA ILE A 117 -2.39 29.00 2.76
C ILE A 117 -1.43 30.16 2.41
N GLY A 118 -0.72 30.07 1.29
CA GLY A 118 0.22 31.13 0.87
C GLY A 118 -0.44 32.48 0.58
N GLU A 119 -1.68 32.54 0.12
CA GLU A 119 -2.46 33.79 0.00
C GLU A 119 -3.26 34.08 1.27
N GLY A 120 -3.78 33.02 1.88
CA GLY A 120 -4.65 33.06 3.04
C GLY A 120 -3.95 33.63 4.28
N ALA A 121 -2.71 33.23 4.55
CA ALA A 121 -1.91 33.64 5.69
C ALA A 121 -0.75 34.60 5.32
N ASP A 122 -0.38 34.69 4.03
CA ASP A 122 0.65 35.60 3.50
C ASP A 122 2.01 35.47 4.22
N GLY A 123 2.39 34.24 4.61
CA GLY A 123 3.68 33.92 5.24
C GLY A 123 3.79 34.27 6.73
N ASP A 124 2.70 34.68 7.39
CA ASP A 124 2.69 34.90 8.84
C ASP A 124 2.60 33.56 9.59
N PRO A 125 3.58 33.17 10.44
CA PRO A 125 3.61 31.84 11.04
C PRO A 125 2.40 31.52 11.94
N ILE A 126 1.87 32.53 12.66
CA ILE A 126 0.70 32.34 13.51
C ILE A 126 -0.56 32.27 12.64
N GLY A 127 -0.62 33.09 11.59
CA GLY A 127 -1.65 33.01 10.56
C GLY A 127 -1.70 31.65 9.87
N GLU A 128 -0.55 31.09 9.49
CA GLU A 128 -0.44 29.76 8.86
C GLU A 128 -0.89 28.65 9.81
N GLN A 129 -0.50 28.73 11.09
CA GLN A 129 -0.99 27.78 12.10
C GLN A 129 -2.51 27.84 12.26
N ALA A 130 -3.09 29.04 12.36
CA ALA A 130 -4.55 29.20 12.42
C ALA A 130 -5.23 28.74 11.13
N TRP A 131 -4.60 28.94 9.96
CA TRP A 131 -5.11 28.43 8.68
C TRP A 131 -5.19 26.89 8.69
N ASN A 132 -4.10 26.23 9.09
CA ASN A 132 -4.04 24.77 9.18
C ASN A 132 -5.08 24.24 10.16
N ASN A 133 -5.20 24.85 11.34
CA ASN A 133 -6.21 24.47 12.33
C ASN A 133 -7.64 24.61 11.79
N TYR A 134 -7.93 25.65 10.98
CA TYR A 134 -9.23 25.82 10.32
C TYR A 134 -9.53 24.68 9.36
N GLN A 135 -8.59 24.33 8.47
CA GLN A 135 -8.79 23.23 7.53
C GLN A 135 -8.87 21.88 8.26
N ASN A 136 -8.04 21.65 9.26
CA ASN A 136 -8.05 20.41 10.04
C ASN A 136 -9.38 20.19 10.77
N TYR A 137 -10.01 21.23 11.32
CA TYR A 137 -11.34 21.07 11.91
C TYR A 137 -12.43 20.76 10.89
N ILE A 138 -12.28 21.20 9.64
CA ILE A 138 -13.18 20.78 8.56
C ILE A 138 -12.96 19.29 8.29
N GLU A 139 -11.71 18.83 8.16
CA GLU A 139 -11.42 17.41 7.94
C GLU A 139 -11.93 16.52 9.08
N VAL A 140 -11.72 16.91 10.35
CA VAL A 140 -12.27 16.18 11.50
C VAL A 140 -13.79 16.05 11.43
N ALA A 141 -14.50 17.11 11.02
CA ALA A 141 -15.94 17.06 10.85
C ALA A 141 -16.36 16.17 9.66
N LYS A 142 -15.62 16.20 8.55
CA LYS A 142 -15.86 15.35 7.38
C LYS A 142 -15.68 13.87 7.70
N THR A 143 -14.60 13.52 8.41
CA THR A 143 -14.34 12.14 8.85
C THR A 143 -15.49 11.64 9.70
N LYS A 144 -15.93 12.43 10.70
CA LYS A 144 -17.06 12.03 11.55
C LYS A 144 -18.36 11.85 10.76
N ILE A 145 -18.66 12.76 9.83
CA ILE A 145 -19.85 12.65 8.98
C ILE A 145 -19.78 11.42 8.07
N THR A 146 -18.61 11.13 7.50
CA THR A 146 -18.42 9.98 6.63
C THR A 146 -18.57 8.68 7.42
N GLN A 147 -18.04 8.61 8.63
CA GLN A 147 -18.21 7.47 9.54
C GLN A 147 -19.68 7.27 9.97
N ASP A 148 -20.35 8.36 10.39
CA ASP A 148 -21.70 8.28 10.95
C ASP A 148 -22.80 8.16 9.86
N PHE A 149 -22.58 8.70 8.65
CA PHE A 149 -23.63 8.86 7.62
C PHE A 149 -23.19 8.50 6.19
N GLY A 150 -21.93 8.14 5.95
CA GLY A 150 -21.36 7.86 4.62
C GLY A 150 -21.15 9.08 3.71
N ARG A 151 -21.97 10.13 3.86
CA ARG A 151 -21.94 11.36 3.06
C ARG A 151 -22.49 12.55 3.83
N GLY A 152 -22.24 13.76 3.34
CA GLY A 152 -22.88 14.94 3.91
C GLY A 152 -22.75 16.22 3.10
N LEU A 153 -23.21 17.31 3.71
CA LEU A 153 -23.27 18.63 3.08
C LEU A 153 -22.33 19.63 3.76
N PHE A 154 -21.49 20.29 2.96
CA PHE A 154 -20.63 21.40 3.37
C PHE A 154 -21.16 22.75 2.86
N ILE A 155 -21.47 23.66 3.78
CA ILE A 155 -21.95 25.01 3.45
C ILE A 155 -20.89 26.04 3.82
N ASP A 156 -20.38 26.77 2.83
CA ASP A 156 -19.45 27.88 3.03
C ASP A 156 -20.22 29.21 3.14
N LEU A 157 -20.30 29.79 4.33
CA LEU A 157 -21.18 30.92 4.63
C LEU A 157 -20.44 32.27 4.52
N HIS A 158 -20.92 33.09 3.59
CA HIS A 158 -20.32 34.34 3.16
C HIS A 158 -21.31 35.50 3.11
N GLY A 159 -20.79 36.69 2.76
CA GLY A 159 -21.62 37.85 2.53
C GLY A 159 -21.10 38.80 1.46
N HIS A 160 -21.87 38.95 0.39
CA HIS A 160 -21.55 39.87 -0.71
C HIS A 160 -22.04 41.31 -0.53
N GLY A 161 -21.42 42.23 -1.26
CA GLY A 161 -21.78 43.64 -1.34
C GLY A 161 -22.35 44.05 -2.70
N HIS A 162 -22.90 43.10 -3.47
CA HIS A 162 -23.37 43.38 -4.82
C HIS A 162 -24.63 44.27 -4.84
N PRO A 163 -24.88 44.99 -5.94
CA PRO A 163 -26.03 45.90 -6.03
C PRO A 163 -27.40 45.21 -5.96
N ILE A 164 -27.48 43.96 -6.42
CA ILE A 164 -28.71 43.16 -6.39
C ILE A 164 -28.75 42.44 -5.04
N GLN A 165 -29.79 42.70 -4.23
CA GLN A 165 -29.97 42.05 -2.94
C GLN A 165 -30.75 40.75 -3.14
N ARG A 166 -30.04 39.63 -3.07
CA ARG A 166 -30.54 38.24 -3.15
C ARG A 166 -29.45 37.34 -2.57
N ILE A 167 -29.80 36.15 -2.12
CA ILE A 167 -28.82 35.10 -1.83
C ILE A 167 -28.17 34.65 -3.14
N GLU A 168 -26.85 34.57 -3.16
CA GLU A 168 -26.11 33.94 -4.28
C GLU A 168 -25.59 32.58 -3.80
N LEU A 169 -25.94 31.51 -4.50
CA LEU A 169 -25.55 30.13 -4.17
C LEU A 169 -24.46 29.67 -5.14
N GLY A 170 -23.26 29.43 -4.65
CA GLY A 170 -22.10 29.06 -5.47
C GLY A 170 -21.85 27.56 -5.50
N TYR A 171 -22.08 26.93 -6.66
CA TYR A 171 -21.92 25.48 -6.91
C TYR A 171 -20.66 25.14 -7.76
N ILE A 172 -19.69 26.04 -7.80
CA ILE A 172 -18.56 26.10 -8.76
C ILE A 172 -18.98 26.39 -10.22
N LEU A 173 -20.28 26.37 -10.52
CA LEU A 173 -20.85 26.74 -11.82
C LEU A 173 -20.80 28.25 -12.09
N THR A 174 -20.27 28.65 -13.24
CA THR A 174 -20.22 30.05 -13.69
C THR A 174 -21.59 30.56 -14.17
N PRO A 175 -21.79 31.89 -14.31
CA PRO A 175 -23.00 32.42 -14.94
C PRO A 175 -23.25 31.89 -16.35
N ASP A 176 -22.19 31.62 -17.12
CA ASP A 176 -22.30 31.06 -18.48
C ASP A 176 -22.77 29.59 -18.46
N ASP A 177 -22.35 28.83 -17.43
CA ASP A 177 -22.81 27.45 -17.20
C ASP A 177 -24.28 27.43 -16.81
N LEU A 178 -24.67 28.27 -15.84
CA LEU A 178 -26.06 28.38 -15.41
C LEU A 178 -26.96 28.89 -16.54
N GLN A 179 -26.47 29.63 -17.53
CA GLN A 179 -27.26 30.03 -18.69
C GLN A 179 -27.55 28.91 -19.70
N GLN A 180 -26.89 27.75 -19.57
CA GLN A 180 -27.15 26.62 -20.45
C GLN A 180 -28.57 26.06 -20.29
N SER A 181 -29.06 25.39 -21.34
CA SER A 181 -30.35 24.70 -21.28
C SER A 181 -30.28 23.49 -20.34
N ASP A 182 -31.39 23.10 -19.71
CA ASP A 182 -31.41 21.96 -18.78
C ASP A 182 -30.80 20.68 -19.37
N PRO A 183 -31.10 20.25 -20.63
CA PRO A 183 -30.45 19.08 -21.21
C PRO A 183 -28.94 19.22 -21.38
N THR A 184 -28.43 20.44 -21.57
CA THR A 184 -27.00 20.72 -21.67
C THR A 184 -26.34 20.69 -20.30
N LEU A 185 -26.98 21.30 -19.30
CA LEU A 185 -26.49 21.31 -17.92
C LEU A 185 -26.48 19.90 -17.31
N ASN A 186 -27.37 19.01 -17.76
CA ASN A 186 -27.40 17.60 -17.35
C ASN A 186 -26.38 16.70 -18.07
N THR A 187 -25.44 17.25 -18.84
CA THR A 187 -24.38 16.43 -19.46
C THR A 187 -23.23 16.18 -18.48
N PRO A 188 -22.49 15.06 -18.60
CA PRO A 188 -21.36 14.74 -17.72
C PRO A 188 -20.35 15.88 -17.55
N PHE A 189 -20.10 16.64 -18.63
CA PHE A 189 -19.23 17.82 -18.61
C PHE A 189 -19.60 18.82 -17.51
N TYR A 190 -20.89 19.18 -17.36
CA TYR A 190 -21.31 20.15 -16.34
C TYR A 190 -21.57 19.51 -14.99
N ILE A 191 -21.93 18.23 -14.96
CA ILE A 191 -22.11 17.44 -13.73
C ILE A 191 -20.78 17.35 -12.98
N ASN A 192 -19.69 16.99 -13.66
CA ASN A 192 -18.36 16.82 -13.04
C ASN A 192 -17.77 18.15 -12.52
N ARG A 193 -18.32 19.28 -12.95
CA ARG A 193 -17.94 20.62 -12.51
C ARG A 193 -18.78 21.16 -11.35
N ASN A 194 -19.80 20.44 -10.94
CA ASN A 194 -20.64 20.86 -9.83
C ASN A 194 -20.07 20.29 -8.52
N SER A 195 -19.94 21.15 -7.51
CA SER A 195 -19.52 20.76 -6.17
C SER A 195 -20.54 19.89 -5.41
N THR A 196 -21.74 19.68 -5.97
CA THR A 196 -22.77 18.75 -5.46
C THR A 196 -22.98 17.53 -6.37
N LYS A 197 -21.91 17.04 -7.02
CA LYS A 197 -22.04 15.94 -8.00
C LYS A 197 -22.46 14.61 -7.37
N ASN A 198 -22.17 14.37 -6.09
CA ASN A 198 -22.53 13.10 -5.43
C ASN A 198 -24.05 12.97 -5.32
N LEU A 199 -24.76 14.08 -5.06
CA LEU A 199 -26.23 14.10 -5.08
C LEU A 199 -26.82 13.73 -6.44
N ILE A 200 -26.15 14.02 -7.56
CA ILE A 200 -26.72 13.76 -8.89
C ILE A 200 -26.91 12.26 -9.11
N ASN A 201 -25.99 11.45 -8.58
CA ASN A 201 -26.03 10.00 -8.75
C ASN A 201 -26.97 9.33 -7.74
N ASN A 202 -27.07 9.86 -6.51
CA ASN A 202 -27.67 9.15 -5.37
C ASN A 202 -28.71 10.00 -4.60
N ASN A 203 -29.43 10.93 -5.25
CA ASN A 203 -30.52 11.65 -4.59
C ASN A 203 -31.82 10.82 -4.64
N PRO A 204 -32.57 10.72 -3.52
CA PRO A 204 -33.77 9.86 -3.45
C PRO A 204 -34.86 10.21 -4.47
N LEU A 205 -34.93 11.47 -4.86
CA LEU A 205 -35.95 11.98 -5.78
C LEU A 205 -35.61 11.77 -7.26
N ASN A 206 -34.47 11.14 -7.59
CA ASN A 206 -33.99 10.93 -8.96
C ASN A 206 -33.97 12.22 -9.80
N LEU A 207 -33.70 13.35 -9.16
CA LEU A 207 -33.64 14.67 -9.79
C LEU A 207 -32.38 14.79 -10.63
N MET A 208 -32.53 15.38 -11.81
CA MET A 208 -31.37 15.68 -12.65
C MET A 208 -30.59 16.89 -12.12
N HIS A 209 -29.34 17.03 -12.58
CA HIS A 209 -28.44 18.12 -12.18
C HIS A 209 -29.09 19.52 -12.19
N SER A 210 -29.74 19.89 -13.28
CA SER A 210 -30.45 21.19 -13.38
C SER A 210 -31.58 21.36 -12.36
N GLU A 211 -32.23 20.27 -11.94
CA GLU A 211 -33.30 20.30 -10.93
C GLU A 211 -32.74 20.45 -9.51
N LEU A 212 -31.58 19.86 -9.22
CA LEU A 212 -30.87 20.03 -7.95
C LEU A 212 -30.34 21.46 -7.78
N VAL A 213 -29.84 22.08 -8.86
CA VAL A 213 -29.23 23.42 -8.81
C VAL A 213 -30.29 24.54 -8.87
N ARG A 214 -31.34 24.38 -9.67
CA ARG A 214 -32.33 25.46 -9.91
C ARG A 214 -33.78 25.00 -10.03
N GLY A 215 -34.07 23.75 -9.74
CA GLY A 215 -35.42 23.19 -9.74
C GLY A 215 -36.22 23.54 -8.47
N PRO A 216 -37.47 23.06 -8.38
CA PRO A 216 -38.38 23.40 -7.28
C PRO A 216 -37.92 22.89 -5.90
N PHE A 217 -37.04 21.89 -5.86
CA PHE A 217 -36.46 21.31 -4.65
C PHE A 217 -34.99 21.75 -4.42
N SER A 218 -34.45 22.62 -5.28
CA SER A 218 -33.13 23.23 -5.07
C SER A 218 -33.11 24.08 -3.79
N PHE A 219 -31.95 24.21 -3.16
CA PHE A 219 -31.81 25.06 -1.98
C PHE A 219 -32.26 26.51 -2.25
N GLY A 220 -31.99 27.03 -3.46
CA GLY A 220 -32.45 28.34 -3.91
C GLY A 220 -33.98 28.48 -3.92
N ALA A 221 -34.71 27.44 -4.34
CA ALA A 221 -36.17 27.43 -4.24
C ALA A 221 -36.66 27.42 -2.79
N LEU A 222 -36.04 26.61 -1.93
CA LEU A 222 -36.44 26.46 -0.53
C LEU A 222 -36.31 27.76 0.25
N ILE A 223 -35.24 28.51 0.01
CA ILE A 223 -35.01 29.81 0.68
C ILE A 223 -35.82 30.95 0.03
N ASP A 224 -36.03 30.94 -1.29
CA ASP A 224 -36.92 31.89 -1.99
C ASP A 224 -38.37 31.78 -1.48
N ASN A 225 -38.87 30.55 -1.31
CA ASN A 225 -40.19 30.28 -0.73
C ASN A 225 -40.36 30.82 0.70
N LYS A 226 -39.26 31.02 1.42
CA LYS A 226 -39.24 31.63 2.76
C LYS A 226 -39.09 33.15 2.74
N GLY A 227 -39.10 33.75 1.55
CA GLY A 227 -39.13 35.20 1.33
C GLY A 227 -37.76 35.83 1.08
N TYR A 228 -36.74 35.03 0.79
CA TYR A 228 -35.38 35.48 0.53
C TYR A 228 -34.97 35.10 -0.91
N PRO A 229 -35.07 36.03 -1.88
CA PRO A 229 -34.74 35.74 -3.27
C PRO A 229 -33.36 35.13 -3.42
N ALA A 230 -33.21 34.10 -4.26
CA ALA A 230 -31.96 33.38 -4.44
C ALA A 230 -31.64 33.11 -5.91
N VAL A 231 -30.34 33.08 -6.24
CA VAL A 231 -29.81 32.66 -7.55
C VAL A 231 -28.71 31.60 -7.35
N PRO A 232 -28.72 30.49 -8.09
CA PRO A 232 -29.81 30.01 -8.94
C PRO A 232 -31.06 29.55 -8.16
N SER A 233 -32.24 29.71 -8.76
CA SER A 233 -33.54 29.19 -8.28
C SER A 233 -34.55 29.14 -9.44
N PRO A 234 -35.74 28.52 -9.31
CA PRO A 234 -36.77 28.57 -10.35
C PRO A 234 -37.23 29.99 -10.71
N ALA A 235 -37.20 30.91 -9.73
CA ALA A 235 -37.60 32.30 -9.92
C ALA A 235 -36.49 33.14 -10.58
N ASP A 236 -35.23 32.76 -10.37
CA ASP A 236 -34.03 33.43 -10.86
C ASP A 236 -32.95 32.38 -11.20
N PRO A 237 -33.07 31.70 -12.36
CA PRO A 237 -32.32 30.47 -12.65
C PRO A 237 -30.84 30.67 -12.96
N PHE A 238 -30.42 31.90 -13.27
CA PHE A 238 -29.05 32.26 -13.56
C PHE A 238 -28.85 33.78 -13.50
N PRO A 239 -27.64 34.26 -13.13
CA PRO A 239 -27.28 35.68 -13.28
C PRO A 239 -27.21 36.07 -14.75
N ASN A 240 -27.64 37.29 -15.10
CA ASN A 240 -27.44 37.83 -16.47
C ASN A 240 -25.95 38.21 -16.70
N ASP A 241 -25.49 38.27 -17.97
CA ASP A 241 -24.08 38.54 -18.38
C ASP A 241 -23.32 39.70 -17.67
N ASN A 242 -24.02 40.67 -17.07
CA ASN A 242 -23.40 41.83 -16.39
C ASN A 242 -23.75 41.89 -14.90
N GLU A 243 -24.42 40.87 -14.38
CA GLU A 243 -24.74 40.77 -12.96
C GLU A 243 -23.57 40.08 -12.25
N PRO A 244 -23.07 40.67 -11.16
CA PRO A 244 -22.06 40.00 -10.36
C PRO A 244 -22.68 38.79 -9.66
N TYR A 245 -21.87 37.76 -9.48
CA TYR A 245 -22.25 36.49 -8.85
C TYR A 245 -20.98 35.81 -8.36
N PHE A 246 -21.00 35.29 -7.13
CA PHE A 246 -19.94 34.41 -6.64
C PHE A 246 -20.33 32.94 -6.90
N ASN A 247 -19.54 32.26 -7.72
CA ASN A 247 -19.79 30.88 -8.11
C ASN A 247 -19.30 29.84 -7.09
N GLY A 248 -18.59 30.24 -6.04
CA GLY A 248 -17.99 29.32 -5.06
C GLY A 248 -16.49 29.53 -4.92
N GLY A 249 -16.01 29.53 -3.67
CA GLY A 249 -14.64 29.82 -3.28
C GLY A 249 -13.75 28.59 -3.17
N PHE A 250 -12.57 28.80 -2.60
CA PHE A 250 -11.56 27.77 -2.37
C PHE A 250 -12.12 26.62 -1.50
N ASN A 251 -12.85 26.93 -0.42
CA ASN A 251 -13.38 25.92 0.49
C ASN A 251 -14.41 25.01 -0.18
N VAL A 252 -15.29 25.56 -1.03
CA VAL A 252 -16.28 24.76 -1.77
C VAL A 252 -15.60 23.86 -2.79
N PHE A 253 -14.54 24.35 -3.43
CA PHE A 253 -13.75 23.59 -4.39
C PHE A 253 -12.93 22.48 -3.70
N GLU A 254 -12.29 22.80 -2.58
CA GLU A 254 -11.44 21.87 -1.81
C GLU A 254 -12.25 20.80 -1.09
N HIS A 255 -13.33 21.20 -0.42
CA HIS A 255 -14.11 20.34 0.48
C HIS A 255 -15.37 19.76 -0.15
N GLY A 256 -15.68 20.11 -1.40
CA GLY A 256 -16.80 19.56 -2.17
C GLY A 256 -16.41 18.33 -2.98
N ALA A 257 -17.38 17.84 -3.75
CA ALA A 257 -17.30 16.55 -4.42
C ALA A 257 -16.31 16.47 -5.60
N HIS A 258 -15.56 17.53 -5.91
CA HIS A 258 -14.66 17.56 -7.07
C HIS A 258 -13.53 16.51 -7.00
N PHE A 259 -12.96 16.25 -5.81
CA PHE A 259 -11.78 15.39 -5.61
C PHE A 259 -12.11 14.03 -4.97
N SER A 260 -13.19 13.37 -5.38
CA SER A 260 -13.63 12.08 -4.81
C SER A 260 -13.91 12.14 -3.29
N ASN A 261 -14.44 13.27 -2.84
CA ASN A 261 -14.83 13.50 -1.45
C ASN A 261 -16.30 13.11 -1.26
N THR A 262 -16.66 12.52 -0.11
CA THR A 262 -18.03 12.13 0.26
C THR A 262 -18.96 13.32 0.53
N MET A 263 -18.39 14.52 0.54
CA MET A 263 -19.10 15.77 0.79
C MET A 263 -19.54 16.46 -0.50
N ASP A 264 -20.82 16.80 -0.58
CA ASP A 264 -21.27 17.84 -1.49
C ASP A 264 -21.08 19.22 -0.85
N ALA A 265 -20.88 20.25 -1.66
CA ALA A 265 -20.66 21.60 -1.15
C ALA A 265 -21.36 22.69 -1.95
N PHE A 266 -21.76 23.78 -1.27
CA PHE A 266 -22.07 25.04 -1.93
C PHE A 266 -21.81 26.26 -1.03
N GLN A 267 -21.57 27.40 -1.65
CA GLN A 267 -21.40 28.68 -0.95
C GLN A 267 -22.74 29.37 -0.79
N ILE A 268 -23.02 29.96 0.39
CA ILE A 268 -24.14 30.90 0.58
C ILE A 268 -23.59 32.30 0.75
N GLU A 269 -23.93 33.19 -0.17
CA GLU A 269 -23.61 34.62 -0.09
C GLU A 269 -24.81 35.41 0.40
N CYS A 270 -24.76 35.90 1.65
CA CYS A 270 -25.81 36.70 2.24
C CYS A 270 -25.71 38.19 1.84
N ASP A 271 -26.79 38.78 1.36
CA ASP A 271 -26.82 40.18 0.94
C ASP A 271 -26.71 41.18 2.11
N GLN A 272 -26.57 42.47 1.77
CA GLN A 272 -26.37 43.53 2.75
C GLN A 272 -27.63 43.86 3.54
N ASP A 273 -28.82 43.64 2.98
CA ASP A 273 -30.09 43.84 3.66
C ASP A 273 -30.29 42.82 4.78
N ILE A 274 -29.88 41.57 4.56
CA ILE A 274 -29.87 40.52 5.59
C ILE A 274 -28.81 40.84 6.66
N ARG A 275 -27.56 41.05 6.25
CA ARG A 275 -26.44 41.14 7.21
C ARG A 275 -26.39 42.47 7.95
N ILE A 276 -26.57 43.59 7.26
CA ILE A 276 -26.23 44.93 7.75
C ILE A 276 -27.46 45.82 7.91
N ASN A 277 -28.23 46.05 6.85
CA ASN A 277 -29.26 47.10 6.83
C ASN A 277 -30.51 46.71 7.63
N GLY A 278 -30.88 45.44 7.65
CA GLY A 278 -32.01 44.90 8.40
C GLY A 278 -31.75 44.78 9.92
N GLY A 279 -30.48 44.79 10.32
CA GLY A 279 -30.06 44.63 11.72
C GLY A 279 -30.31 43.23 12.28
N GLU A 280 -30.13 43.09 13.59
CA GLU A 280 -30.18 41.79 14.30
C GLU A 280 -31.49 41.03 14.08
N THR A 281 -32.64 41.72 14.09
CA THR A 281 -33.93 41.06 13.88
C THR A 281 -34.05 40.38 12.52
N VAL A 282 -33.53 41.00 11.45
CA VAL A 282 -33.58 40.40 10.11
C VAL A 282 -32.58 39.24 10.00
N ARG A 283 -31.41 39.35 10.64
CA ARG A 283 -30.46 38.23 10.72
C ARG A 283 -31.06 37.02 11.41
N GLU A 284 -31.68 37.20 12.57
CA GLU A 284 -32.35 36.10 13.29
C GLU A 284 -33.48 35.47 12.46
N GLN A 285 -34.30 36.30 11.79
CA GLN A 285 -35.35 35.82 10.89
C GLN A 285 -34.78 35.01 9.72
N PHE A 286 -33.68 35.48 9.14
CA PHE A 286 -33.00 34.78 8.06
C PHE A 286 -32.36 33.48 8.57
N SER A 287 -31.63 33.50 9.67
CA SER A 287 -31.00 32.32 10.26
C SER A 287 -32.04 31.24 10.59
N GLN A 288 -33.20 31.62 11.11
CA GLN A 288 -34.31 30.68 11.34
C GLN A 288 -34.83 30.11 10.02
N ALA A 289 -35.10 30.96 9.01
CA ALA A 289 -35.56 30.51 7.71
C ALA A 289 -34.54 29.61 7.00
N CYS A 290 -33.26 29.95 7.10
CA CYS A 290 -32.15 29.20 6.52
C CYS A 290 -31.99 27.85 7.22
N ALA A 291 -32.06 27.79 8.56
CA ALA A 291 -32.01 26.52 9.28
C ALA A 291 -33.16 25.57 8.86
N ILE A 292 -34.37 26.11 8.67
CA ILE A 292 -35.50 25.32 8.16
C ILE A 292 -35.26 24.88 6.71
N ALA A 293 -34.73 25.75 5.85
CA ALA A 293 -34.43 25.41 4.46
C ALA A 293 -33.34 24.34 4.36
N ILE A 294 -32.29 24.43 5.19
CA ILE A 294 -31.21 23.44 5.27
C ILE A 294 -31.77 22.10 5.74
N LYS A 295 -32.59 22.09 6.79
CA LYS A 295 -33.27 20.88 7.26
C LYS A 295 -34.13 20.25 6.16
N GLU A 296 -34.94 21.04 5.45
CA GLU A 296 -35.74 20.55 4.33
C GLU A 296 -34.86 20.00 3.20
N TYR A 297 -33.75 20.66 2.89
CA TYR A 297 -32.81 20.23 1.85
C TYR A 297 -32.11 18.90 2.21
N LEU A 298 -31.66 18.76 3.46
CA LEU A 298 -31.06 17.54 3.96
C LEU A 298 -32.05 16.37 3.93
N SER A 299 -33.29 16.61 4.33
CA SER A 299 -34.34 15.60 4.23
C SER A 299 -34.55 15.20 2.77
N LEU A 300 -34.88 16.15 1.89
CA LEU A 300 -35.17 15.93 0.46
C LEU A 300 -34.07 15.17 -0.30
N HIS A 301 -32.79 15.43 0.00
CA HIS A 301 -31.68 14.98 -0.85
C HIS A 301 -30.73 13.99 -0.18
N TYR A 302 -30.70 13.95 1.15
CA TYR A 302 -29.81 13.06 1.91
C TYR A 302 -30.56 11.95 2.64
N GLY A 303 -31.90 12.00 2.72
CA GLY A 303 -32.69 11.01 3.45
C GLY A 303 -32.53 11.13 4.97
N VAL A 304 -32.30 12.36 5.46
CA VAL A 304 -32.12 12.63 6.89
C VAL A 304 -32.97 13.83 7.32
N GLY A 305 -33.91 13.66 8.27
CA GLY A 305 -34.68 14.81 8.79
C GLY A 305 -36.09 14.50 9.26
N THR A 306 -36.99 15.49 9.26
CA THR A 306 -38.36 15.34 9.82
C THR A 306 -39.48 15.65 8.82
N ILE A 307 -39.32 15.30 7.55
CA ILE A 307 -40.40 15.44 6.57
C ILE A 307 -41.06 14.08 6.45
N ASP A 308 -42.38 14.08 6.57
CA ASP A 308 -43.24 12.97 6.23
C ASP A 308 -43.46 13.03 4.71
N PHE A 309 -42.64 12.29 3.96
CA PHE A 309 -42.50 12.44 2.51
C PHE A 309 -43.67 11.85 1.74
N ASP A 310 -44.23 10.76 2.24
CA ASP A 310 -45.34 10.04 1.63
C ASP A 310 -46.70 10.38 2.28
N GLU A 311 -46.68 11.28 3.28
CA GLU A 311 -47.82 11.82 4.03
C GLU A 311 -48.55 10.79 4.90
N ASP A 312 -47.87 9.75 5.40
CA ASP A 312 -48.44 8.73 6.28
C ASP A 312 -48.53 9.14 7.76
N GLY A 313 -47.82 10.20 8.15
CA GLY A 313 -47.76 10.77 9.49
C GLY A 313 -46.47 10.49 10.26
N VAL A 314 -45.49 9.80 9.68
CA VAL A 314 -44.15 9.50 10.20
C VAL A 314 -43.14 10.41 9.55
N LEU A 315 -42.12 10.82 10.30
CA LEU A 315 -41.10 11.75 9.85
C LEU A 315 -39.90 10.95 9.35
N SER A 316 -39.18 11.42 8.33
CA SER A 316 -38.03 10.73 7.70
C SER A 316 -36.87 10.29 8.61
N ASP A 317 -36.86 10.66 9.89
CA ASP A 317 -35.91 10.22 10.90
C ASP A 317 -36.44 9.06 11.74
N GLN A 318 -37.67 8.66 11.47
CA GLN A 318 -38.42 7.56 12.10
C GLN A 318 -39.01 6.63 11.04
N ASP A 319 -39.04 7.05 9.79
CA ASP A 319 -39.60 6.33 8.67
C ASP A 319 -38.52 5.50 7.98
N CYS A 320 -38.76 4.20 7.80
CA CYS A 320 -37.81 3.28 7.18
C CYS A 320 -37.93 3.26 5.64
N ASP A 321 -39.02 3.78 5.06
CA ASP A 321 -39.12 4.06 3.63
C ASP A 321 -39.94 5.33 3.38
N ASP A 322 -39.21 6.46 3.34
CA ASP A 322 -39.71 7.80 3.01
C ASP A 322 -40.53 7.91 1.71
N PHE A 323 -40.55 6.92 0.84
CA PHE A 323 -41.25 6.98 -0.44
C PHE A 323 -42.47 6.08 -0.50
N ASN A 324 -42.78 5.35 0.56
CA ASN A 324 -43.85 4.37 0.59
C ASN A 324 -44.67 4.43 1.87
N ALA A 325 -45.82 5.11 1.79
CA ALA A 325 -46.76 5.33 2.90
C ALA A 325 -47.36 4.07 3.56
N ASN A 326 -46.95 2.87 3.11
CA ASN A 326 -47.31 1.60 3.71
C ASN A 326 -46.15 0.93 4.47
N ILE A 327 -44.95 1.52 4.44
CA ILE A 327 -43.75 1.09 5.13
C ILE A 327 -43.37 2.21 6.11
N ASN A 328 -43.83 2.14 7.36
CA ASN A 328 -43.59 3.15 8.40
C ASN A 328 -43.94 2.61 9.80
N PRO A 329 -43.42 3.18 10.90
CA PRO A 329 -43.73 2.81 12.30
C PRO A 329 -45.21 2.67 12.71
N ASN A 330 -46.17 3.12 11.90
CA ASN A 330 -47.60 3.09 12.21
C ASN A 330 -48.40 2.11 11.33
N THR A 331 -47.77 1.42 10.39
CA THR A 331 -48.41 0.36 9.61
C THR A 331 -48.52 -0.90 10.48
N ASN A 332 -49.04 -1.99 9.90
CA ASN A 332 -48.92 -3.28 10.58
C ASN A 332 -48.09 -4.13 9.64
N GLU A 333 -47.12 -4.81 10.19
CA GLU A 333 -46.29 -5.75 9.47
C GLU A 333 -47.11 -6.72 8.61
N ILE A 334 -46.65 -6.98 7.39
CA ILE A 334 -47.21 -7.99 6.50
C ILE A 334 -46.26 -9.19 6.48
N PRO A 335 -46.58 -10.25 7.24
CA PRO A 335 -45.64 -11.37 7.42
C PRO A 335 -45.20 -12.07 6.12
N TYR A 336 -43.92 -12.41 6.07
CA TYR A 336 -43.19 -13.17 5.06
C TYR A 336 -43.14 -12.50 3.69
N ASN A 337 -43.06 -11.17 3.65
CA ASN A 337 -42.97 -10.43 2.39
C ASN A 337 -41.56 -9.90 2.09
N GLY A 338 -40.67 -9.96 3.09
CA GLY A 338 -39.26 -9.62 3.00
C GLY A 338 -39.02 -8.12 3.10
N ILE A 339 -39.94 -7.40 3.74
CA ILE A 339 -39.93 -5.94 3.89
C ILE A 339 -40.44 -5.64 5.29
N ASP A 340 -39.62 -5.03 6.14
CA ASP A 340 -40.03 -4.43 7.43
C ASP A 340 -41.03 -3.29 7.16
N ASP A 341 -42.31 -3.61 7.08
CA ASP A 341 -43.38 -2.68 6.76
C ASP A 341 -43.65 -1.74 7.93
N ASP A 342 -43.41 -2.15 9.19
CA ASP A 342 -43.71 -1.33 10.37
C ASP A 342 -42.51 -0.74 11.11
N CYS A 343 -41.34 -0.74 10.46
CA CYS A 343 -40.09 -0.12 10.90
C CYS A 343 -39.71 -0.49 12.34
N ASN A 344 -40.12 -1.68 12.75
CA ASN A 344 -39.90 -2.20 14.07
C ASN A 344 -39.28 -3.58 13.88
N PRO A 345 -37.98 -3.70 14.21
CA PRO A 345 -37.25 -4.93 14.00
C PRO A 345 -37.87 -6.11 14.77
N ALA A 346 -38.76 -5.88 15.74
CA ALA A 346 -39.44 -6.95 16.47
C ALA A 346 -40.78 -7.39 15.83
N THR A 347 -40.93 -7.40 14.50
CA THR A 347 -42.19 -7.80 13.83
C THR A 347 -41.97 -8.83 12.74
N PRO A 348 -42.99 -9.62 12.32
CA PRO A 348 -42.79 -10.91 11.65
C PRO A 348 -41.97 -11.03 10.36
N ASP A 349 -41.57 -9.92 9.74
CA ASP A 349 -40.59 -9.94 8.63
C ASP A 349 -39.15 -9.88 9.14
N ASP A 350 -38.98 -9.43 10.37
CA ASP A 350 -37.75 -9.37 11.17
C ASP A 350 -37.82 -10.27 12.45
N ASP A 351 -38.94 -10.97 12.71
CA ASP A 351 -39.26 -11.89 13.84
C ASP A 351 -40.03 -13.09 13.25
N LEU A 352 -39.35 -13.86 12.41
CA LEU A 352 -39.96 -14.72 11.40
C LEU A 352 -40.87 -15.81 12.01
N ASP A 353 -40.62 -16.21 13.25
CA ASP A 353 -41.44 -17.17 13.97
C ASP A 353 -42.48 -16.54 14.93
N GLY A 354 -42.33 -15.26 15.28
CA GLY A 354 -43.31 -14.43 15.97
C GLY A 354 -43.28 -14.53 17.49
N ASP A 355 -42.12 -14.75 18.10
CA ASP A 355 -41.94 -14.79 19.55
C ASP A 355 -41.56 -13.45 20.20
N GLY A 356 -41.23 -12.47 19.37
CA GLY A 356 -41.01 -11.08 19.76
C GLY A 356 -39.55 -10.64 19.82
N PHE A 357 -38.64 -11.42 19.24
CA PHE A 357 -37.24 -11.06 19.03
C PHE A 357 -36.91 -10.91 17.55
N ASN A 358 -35.86 -10.14 17.26
CA ASN A 358 -35.52 -9.83 15.87
C ASN A 358 -34.41 -10.75 15.35
N ASN A 359 -34.24 -10.89 14.03
CA ASN A 359 -33.19 -11.71 13.40
C ASN A 359 -31.76 -11.57 13.96
N VAL A 360 -31.43 -10.45 14.61
CA VAL A 360 -30.10 -10.19 15.20
C VAL A 360 -30.04 -10.57 16.68
N ASP A 361 -31.16 -10.51 17.39
CA ASP A 361 -31.29 -10.83 18.82
C ASP A 361 -31.85 -12.25 19.06
N ASP A 362 -32.35 -12.91 18.02
CA ASP A 362 -32.92 -14.26 18.04
C ASP A 362 -31.92 -15.28 17.48
N CYS A 363 -31.68 -16.35 18.23
CA CYS A 363 -30.73 -17.40 17.87
C CYS A 363 -31.32 -18.50 16.98
N ASP A 364 -32.65 -18.59 16.82
CA ASP A 364 -33.32 -19.47 15.86
C ASP A 364 -34.65 -18.88 15.38
N ASP A 365 -34.56 -17.90 14.47
CA ASP A 365 -35.67 -17.12 13.90
C ASP A 365 -36.71 -17.95 13.11
N GLU A 366 -36.52 -19.27 12.94
CA GLU A 366 -37.55 -20.17 12.39
C GLU A 366 -38.40 -20.87 13.48
N ASN A 367 -38.12 -20.65 14.77
CA ASN A 367 -38.63 -21.43 15.89
C ASN A 367 -38.99 -20.62 17.16
N ALA A 368 -40.25 -20.15 17.23
CA ALA A 368 -40.81 -19.27 18.27
C ALA A 368 -40.80 -19.76 19.73
N ASP A 369 -40.28 -20.96 19.99
CA ASP A 369 -40.04 -21.47 21.33
C ASP A 369 -38.58 -21.22 21.77
N VAL A 370 -37.70 -20.70 20.90
CA VAL A 370 -36.26 -20.44 21.10
C VAL A 370 -35.99 -18.95 20.95
N ASN A 371 -35.78 -18.23 22.06
CA ASN A 371 -35.54 -16.78 22.06
C ASN A 371 -35.05 -16.25 23.41
N PRO A 372 -34.47 -15.04 23.51
CA PRO A 372 -33.93 -14.50 24.76
C PRO A 372 -34.88 -14.35 25.97
N ASN A 373 -36.19 -14.57 25.83
CA ASN A 373 -37.16 -14.55 26.95
C ASN A 373 -37.79 -15.91 27.22
N SER A 374 -37.46 -16.95 26.47
CA SER A 374 -37.92 -18.30 26.75
C SER A 374 -37.41 -18.77 28.11
N ASP A 375 -38.11 -19.73 28.71
CA ASP A 375 -37.60 -20.40 29.90
C ASP A 375 -36.78 -21.59 29.35
N GLU A 376 -35.47 -21.63 29.58
CA GLU A 376 -34.63 -22.76 29.18
C GLU A 376 -35.24 -24.11 29.57
N ILE A 377 -35.24 -25.10 28.66
CA ILE A 377 -35.82 -26.42 28.89
C ILE A 377 -34.72 -27.49 29.04
N PRO A 378 -34.22 -27.74 30.27
CA PRO A 378 -33.00 -28.51 30.51
C PRO A 378 -32.88 -29.82 29.72
N TYR A 379 -31.73 -29.99 29.09
CA TYR A 379 -31.22 -31.16 28.35
C TYR A 379 -32.00 -31.50 27.06
N ASN A 380 -32.59 -30.52 26.39
CA ASN A 380 -33.20 -30.73 25.08
C ASN A 380 -32.19 -30.54 23.93
N GLY A 381 -31.03 -29.93 24.20
CA GLY A 381 -29.93 -29.71 23.26
C GLY A 381 -30.14 -28.53 22.30
N ILE A 382 -30.95 -27.57 22.71
CA ILE A 382 -31.23 -26.30 22.02
C ILE A 382 -31.11 -25.23 23.11
N ASP A 383 -30.36 -24.15 22.85
CA ASP A 383 -30.31 -22.97 23.73
C ASP A 383 -31.65 -22.22 23.58
N ASP A 384 -32.66 -22.67 24.32
CA ASP A 384 -34.03 -22.20 24.15
C ASP A 384 -34.16 -20.72 24.56
N ASP A 385 -33.31 -20.21 25.46
CA ASP A 385 -33.36 -18.83 25.93
C ASP A 385 -32.27 -17.90 25.42
N CYS A 386 -31.58 -18.29 24.33
CA CYS A 386 -30.53 -17.54 23.62
C CYS A 386 -29.53 -16.82 24.55
N ASN A 387 -29.35 -17.39 25.74
CA ASN A 387 -28.50 -16.86 26.78
C ASN A 387 -27.62 -18.03 27.20
N PRO A 388 -26.35 -18.01 26.80
CA PRO A 388 -25.46 -19.14 26.97
C PRO A 388 -24.98 -19.22 28.43
N ALA A 389 -25.86 -19.15 29.41
CA ALA A 389 -25.60 -19.17 30.85
C ALA A 389 -26.79 -19.78 31.62
N THR A 390 -27.66 -20.52 30.95
CA THR A 390 -28.90 -21.10 31.48
C THR A 390 -28.90 -22.61 31.29
N PRO A 391 -29.72 -23.41 31.99
CA PRO A 391 -29.47 -24.85 32.27
C PRO A 391 -29.28 -25.86 31.14
N ASP A 392 -29.56 -25.56 29.88
CA ASP A 392 -29.10 -26.39 28.74
C ASP A 392 -27.63 -26.13 28.43
N ASP A 393 -27.20 -24.93 28.79
CA ASP A 393 -25.86 -24.42 28.74
C ASP A 393 -25.23 -24.20 30.14
N ASP A 394 -25.82 -24.35 31.33
CA ASP A 394 -25.15 -24.30 32.68
C ASP A 394 -25.90 -25.25 33.63
N ILE A 395 -25.64 -26.55 33.47
CA ILE A 395 -26.43 -27.66 34.01
C ILE A 395 -26.40 -27.70 35.55
N ASP A 396 -25.35 -27.23 36.20
CA ASP A 396 -25.19 -27.29 37.66
C ASP A 396 -25.37 -25.96 38.41
N GLY A 397 -25.36 -24.84 37.69
CA GLY A 397 -25.79 -23.53 38.13
C GLY A 397 -24.75 -22.74 38.92
N ASP A 398 -23.47 -22.88 38.61
CA ASP A 398 -22.40 -22.06 39.19
C ASP A 398 -22.10 -20.75 38.44
N GLY A 399 -22.68 -20.60 37.24
CA GLY A 399 -22.65 -19.38 36.45
C GLY A 399 -21.69 -19.43 35.26
N PHE A 400 -21.12 -20.59 34.94
CA PHE A 400 -20.36 -20.87 33.72
C PHE A 400 -21.11 -21.86 32.84
N ASN A 401 -20.90 -21.76 31.53
CA ASN A 401 -21.72 -22.50 30.58
C ASN A 401 -21.07 -23.81 30.07
N ASN A 402 -21.76 -24.69 29.34
CA ASN A 402 -21.31 -26.02 28.91
C ASN A 402 -20.03 -25.98 28.06
N ALA A 403 -19.77 -24.84 27.42
CA ALA A 403 -18.58 -24.60 26.63
C ALA A 403 -17.41 -24.04 27.47
N GLN A 404 -17.67 -23.52 28.66
CA GLN A 404 -16.71 -22.88 29.57
C GLN A 404 -16.46 -23.70 30.84
N ASP A 405 -17.42 -24.51 31.28
CA ASP A 405 -17.38 -25.35 32.47
C ASP A 405 -16.97 -26.78 32.11
N CYS A 406 -15.84 -27.21 32.67
CA CYS A 406 -15.24 -28.50 32.41
C CYS A 406 -15.94 -29.68 33.12
N ASP A 407 -16.82 -29.44 34.10
CA ASP A 407 -17.77 -30.43 34.61
C ASP A 407 -19.10 -29.78 35.00
N ASP A 408 -19.92 -29.50 33.98
CA ASP A 408 -21.24 -28.86 34.07
C ASP A 408 -22.27 -29.62 34.94
N ASN A 409 -21.89 -30.72 35.60
CA ASN A 409 -22.72 -31.41 36.60
C ASN A 409 -22.24 -31.20 38.05
N ASN A 410 -21.19 -30.42 38.28
CA ASN A 410 -20.53 -30.18 39.54
C ASN A 410 -20.01 -28.73 39.78
N ALA A 411 -20.92 -27.86 40.22
CA ALA A 411 -20.79 -26.45 40.64
C ALA A 411 -19.65 -26.00 41.58
N ASP A 412 -18.72 -26.88 41.96
CA ASP A 412 -17.48 -26.55 42.66
C ASP A 412 -16.26 -26.57 41.68
N ILE A 413 -16.46 -26.91 40.40
CA ILE A 413 -15.45 -26.98 39.32
C ILE A 413 -15.86 -25.98 38.24
N TYR A 414 -15.06 -24.93 38.00
CA TYR A 414 -15.39 -23.86 37.03
C TYR A 414 -14.20 -22.93 36.76
N PRO A 415 -14.18 -22.19 35.62
CA PRO A 415 -13.15 -21.19 35.32
C PRO A 415 -12.90 -20.20 36.45
N ASP A 416 -11.63 -20.06 36.90
CA ASP A 416 -11.19 -19.22 38.04
C ASP A 416 -11.53 -19.75 39.45
N ALA A 417 -11.95 -21.00 39.61
CA ALA A 417 -11.93 -21.63 40.93
C ALA A 417 -10.49 -21.62 41.52
N ASN A 418 -10.31 -21.95 42.81
CA ASN A 418 -8.93 -22.08 43.32
C ASN A 418 -8.48 -23.51 43.13
N GLU A 419 -7.55 -23.72 42.21
CA GLU A 419 -6.93 -25.02 41.98
C GLU A 419 -6.37 -25.63 43.28
N ILE A 420 -6.64 -26.93 43.49
CA ILE A 420 -6.22 -27.68 44.66
C ILE A 420 -5.18 -28.74 44.24
N PRO A 421 -3.87 -28.45 44.39
CA PRO A 421 -2.82 -29.29 43.80
C PRO A 421 -2.77 -30.74 44.32
N TYR A 422 -2.47 -31.65 43.39
CA TYR A 422 -2.29 -33.10 43.41
C TYR A 422 -3.53 -33.91 43.80
N ASN A 423 -4.70 -33.43 43.37
CA ASN A 423 -5.98 -34.07 43.66
C ASN A 423 -6.56 -34.81 42.44
N GLY A 424 -6.09 -34.49 41.23
CA GLY A 424 -6.36 -35.20 39.98
C GLY A 424 -7.72 -34.88 39.37
N ILE A 425 -8.15 -33.63 39.52
CA ILE A 425 -9.35 -33.02 38.96
C ILE A 425 -8.94 -31.58 38.67
N ASP A 426 -9.09 -31.11 37.43
CA ASP A 426 -9.01 -29.70 37.04
C ASP A 426 -10.15 -28.96 37.72
N ASP A 427 -9.87 -28.29 38.85
CA ASP A 427 -10.91 -27.64 39.63
C ASP A 427 -11.24 -26.25 39.06
N ASP A 428 -10.29 -25.60 38.38
CA ASP A 428 -10.45 -24.26 37.83
C ASP A 428 -10.63 -24.16 36.32
N CYS A 429 -10.90 -25.31 35.68
CA CYS A 429 -11.16 -25.47 34.25
C CYS A 429 -10.11 -24.76 33.39
N ASN A 430 -8.89 -24.75 33.90
CA ASN A 430 -7.76 -24.10 33.30
C ASN A 430 -6.64 -25.15 33.23
N PRO A 431 -6.46 -25.80 32.07
CA PRO A 431 -5.62 -26.98 31.94
C PRO A 431 -4.14 -26.69 32.28
N VAL A 432 -3.72 -25.42 32.23
CA VAL A 432 -2.34 -24.98 32.54
C VAL A 432 -2.08 -24.71 34.03
N THR A 433 -3.05 -24.94 34.91
CA THR A 433 -2.77 -24.97 36.35
C THR A 433 -2.18 -26.32 36.75
N PRO A 434 -1.35 -26.39 37.82
CA PRO A 434 -0.26 -27.37 37.96
C PRO A 434 -0.63 -28.86 38.11
N ASP A 435 -1.87 -29.23 37.90
CA ASP A 435 -2.33 -30.62 37.97
C ASP A 435 -2.58 -31.26 36.59
N ASP A 436 -2.78 -30.51 35.48
CA ASP A 436 -3.26 -31.10 34.22
C ASP A 436 -2.53 -30.76 32.90
N ASP A 437 -1.48 -29.91 32.86
CA ASP A 437 -0.47 -29.80 31.76
C ASP A 437 0.90 -29.50 32.40
N LEU A 438 1.79 -30.50 32.46
CA LEU A 438 2.99 -30.46 33.28
C LEU A 438 4.27 -30.03 32.51
N ASP A 439 4.26 -29.99 31.17
CA ASP A 439 5.36 -29.50 30.32
C ASP A 439 5.05 -28.24 29.52
N GLY A 440 3.78 -27.87 29.39
CA GLY A 440 3.31 -26.68 28.70
C GLY A 440 3.13 -26.86 27.20
N ASP A 441 2.78 -28.07 26.75
CA ASP A 441 2.61 -28.40 25.33
C ASP A 441 1.20 -28.15 24.78
N GLY A 442 0.26 -27.87 25.68
CA GLY A 442 -1.12 -27.54 25.33
C GLY A 442 -2.06 -28.74 25.26
N PHE A 443 -1.56 -29.96 25.51
CA PHE A 443 -2.37 -31.14 25.71
C PHE A 443 -2.44 -31.45 27.20
N ASN A 444 -3.63 -31.83 27.69
CA ASN A 444 -3.80 -32.14 29.10
C ASN A 444 -3.41 -33.60 29.39
N ASN A 445 -3.18 -33.92 30.66
CA ASN A 445 -2.81 -35.25 31.19
C ASN A 445 -3.70 -36.45 30.73
N MET A 446 -4.86 -36.20 30.11
CA MET A 446 -5.79 -37.25 29.63
C MET A 446 -5.74 -37.48 28.11
N ASP A 447 -5.32 -36.48 27.33
CA ASP A 447 -5.20 -36.55 25.86
C ASP A 447 -3.73 -36.52 25.39
N ASP A 448 -2.81 -36.10 26.25
CA ASP A 448 -1.37 -36.20 26.06
C ASP A 448 -0.84 -37.57 26.51
N CYS A 449 -0.05 -38.23 25.66
CA CYS A 449 0.60 -39.50 25.98
C CYS A 449 1.96 -39.36 26.71
N ASP A 450 2.58 -38.17 26.78
CA ASP A 450 3.65 -37.79 27.72
C ASP A 450 3.68 -36.29 28.09
N ASP A 451 2.84 -35.94 29.07
CA ASP A 451 2.66 -34.63 29.74
C ASP A 451 3.92 -34.06 30.45
N ASN A 452 5.12 -34.55 30.16
CA ASN A 452 6.39 -33.92 30.57
C ASN A 452 7.33 -33.59 29.38
N ASN A 453 6.90 -33.84 28.15
CA ASN A 453 7.58 -33.52 26.92
C ASN A 453 6.66 -32.98 25.78
N VAL A 454 6.83 -31.69 25.45
CA VAL A 454 6.07 -30.91 24.46
C VAL A 454 6.04 -31.36 23.00
N ASP A 455 6.84 -32.37 22.66
CA ASP A 455 6.95 -32.89 21.30
C ASP A 455 6.14 -34.19 21.10
N ILE A 456 5.33 -34.65 22.08
CA ILE A 456 4.63 -35.94 22.08
C ILE A 456 3.14 -35.72 22.36
N ASN A 457 2.29 -35.64 21.34
CA ASN A 457 0.86 -35.37 21.52
C ASN A 457 0.02 -35.67 20.27
N PRO A 458 -1.31 -35.84 20.37
CA PRO A 458 -2.17 -36.26 19.27
C PRO A 458 -2.16 -35.37 18.01
N GLY A 459 -1.65 -34.14 18.14
CA GLY A 459 -1.53 -33.18 17.05
C GLY A 459 -0.26 -33.33 16.22
N THR A 460 0.72 -34.10 16.68
CA THR A 460 1.90 -34.41 15.87
C THR A 460 1.57 -35.50 14.84
N ASN A 461 2.23 -35.50 13.69
CA ASN A 461 2.13 -36.63 12.76
C ASN A 461 3.03 -37.74 13.27
N GLU A 462 2.50 -38.96 13.36
CA GLU A 462 3.30 -40.14 13.72
C GLU A 462 4.55 -40.18 12.87
N ILE A 463 5.70 -40.00 13.49
CA ILE A 463 6.97 -40.11 12.82
C ILE A 463 7.29 -41.59 12.81
N PRO A 464 7.14 -42.29 11.68
CA PRO A 464 7.19 -43.74 11.70
C PRO A 464 8.55 -44.20 12.25
N TYR A 465 8.53 -45.15 13.18
CA TYR A 465 9.71 -45.78 13.76
C TYR A 465 10.55 -44.90 14.71
N ASN A 466 9.98 -43.87 15.34
CA ASN A 466 10.69 -43.09 16.37
C ASN A 466 10.45 -43.63 17.80
N GLY A 467 9.53 -44.60 17.95
CA GLY A 467 9.34 -45.39 19.18
C GLY A 467 8.61 -44.64 20.30
N VAL A 468 8.03 -43.51 19.95
CA VAL A 468 7.06 -42.75 20.71
C VAL A 468 5.78 -42.81 19.87
N ASP A 469 4.64 -43.02 20.52
CA ASP A 469 3.34 -42.80 19.84
C ASP A 469 3.18 -41.28 19.75
N ASP A 470 3.80 -40.66 18.75
CA ASP A 470 3.87 -39.20 18.66
C ASP A 470 2.44 -38.67 18.50
N ASP A 471 1.63 -39.31 17.66
CA ASP A 471 0.25 -38.91 17.38
C ASP A 471 -0.81 -39.50 18.33
N CYS A 472 -0.36 -40.10 19.44
CA CYS A 472 -1.15 -40.73 20.50
C CYS A 472 -2.32 -41.62 19.97
N ASN A 473 -2.14 -42.28 18.82
CA ASN A 473 -3.14 -43.12 18.17
C ASN A 473 -2.63 -44.57 18.01
N PRO A 474 -3.19 -45.54 18.76
CA PRO A 474 -2.69 -46.92 18.77
C PRO A 474 -3.09 -47.76 17.53
N ALA A 475 -3.57 -47.10 16.47
CA ALA A 475 -3.89 -47.73 15.18
C ALA A 475 -3.08 -47.17 14.01
N THR A 476 -2.27 -46.13 14.26
CA THR A 476 -1.17 -45.68 13.40
C THR A 476 0.08 -46.51 13.72
N PRO A 477 1.12 -46.42 12.86
CA PRO A 477 2.22 -47.38 12.83
C PRO A 477 2.84 -47.68 14.20
N ASP A 478 3.19 -46.73 15.06
CA ASP A 478 3.74 -46.87 16.43
C ASP A 478 3.38 -48.17 17.24
N ASP A 479 2.11 -48.62 17.26
CA ASP A 479 1.58 -49.48 18.36
C ASP A 479 0.98 -50.87 17.96
N ASP A 480 1.03 -51.22 16.65
CA ASP A 480 1.04 -52.60 16.08
C ASP A 480 1.69 -52.48 14.70
N LEU A 481 2.97 -52.10 14.72
CA LEU A 481 3.64 -51.51 13.57
C LEU A 481 3.87 -52.47 12.40
N ASP A 482 3.86 -53.76 12.70
CA ASP A 482 4.05 -54.82 11.72
C ASP A 482 2.77 -55.58 11.33
N GLY A 483 1.67 -55.38 12.08
CA GLY A 483 0.35 -55.94 11.81
C GLY A 483 0.21 -57.45 12.04
N ASP A 484 0.96 -58.03 12.98
CA ASP A 484 0.86 -59.44 13.35
C ASP A 484 -0.27 -59.75 14.38
N GLY A 485 -0.78 -58.70 15.03
CA GLY A 485 -1.92 -58.72 15.94
C GLY A 485 -1.58 -58.82 17.44
N PHE A 486 -0.34 -58.53 17.84
CA PHE A 486 0.04 -58.12 19.19
C PHE A 486 0.24 -56.59 19.25
N ASN A 487 0.44 -56.02 20.45
CA ASN A 487 0.69 -54.58 20.60
C ASN A 487 1.93 -54.38 21.47
N ASN A 488 2.54 -53.20 21.42
CA ASN A 488 3.83 -52.86 22.04
C ASN A 488 4.00 -53.33 23.50
N ALA A 489 2.93 -53.33 24.32
CA ALA A 489 3.01 -53.79 25.70
C ALA A 489 3.19 -55.33 25.88
N GLN A 490 3.05 -56.12 24.82
CA GLN A 490 3.10 -57.59 24.82
C GLN A 490 4.07 -58.15 23.79
N ASP A 491 4.49 -57.35 22.81
CA ASP A 491 5.53 -57.66 21.85
C ASP A 491 6.89 -57.10 22.31
N CYS A 492 7.99 -57.75 21.93
CA CYS A 492 9.34 -57.24 22.20
C CYS A 492 9.97 -56.52 20.99
N ASP A 493 9.33 -56.59 19.81
CA ASP A 493 9.62 -55.73 18.66
C ASP A 493 8.34 -55.58 17.82
N ASP A 494 7.55 -54.56 18.13
CA ASP A 494 6.25 -54.28 17.48
C ASP A 494 6.39 -53.87 16.00
N ASN A 495 7.63 -53.69 15.51
CA ASN A 495 7.98 -53.32 14.14
C ASN A 495 8.33 -54.51 13.25
N ASN A 496 8.25 -55.74 13.78
CA ASN A 496 8.65 -56.94 13.08
C ASN A 496 7.74 -58.15 13.35
N ALA A 497 6.84 -58.44 12.40
CA ALA A 497 5.82 -59.49 12.51
C ALA A 497 6.37 -60.93 12.66
N GLY A 498 7.69 -61.08 12.68
CA GLY A 498 8.42 -62.32 12.94
C GLY A 498 9.01 -62.43 14.36
N VAL A 499 8.95 -61.39 15.17
CA VAL A 499 9.39 -61.30 16.57
C VAL A 499 8.13 -61.09 17.39
N ASN A 500 7.87 -62.00 18.32
CA ASN A 500 6.72 -61.96 19.23
C ASN A 500 6.86 -63.12 20.22
N PRO A 501 6.08 -63.17 21.32
CA PRO A 501 6.18 -64.23 22.33
C PRO A 501 5.91 -65.67 21.84
N ASN A 502 5.58 -65.85 20.55
CA ASN A 502 5.32 -67.14 19.92
C ASN A 502 6.28 -67.49 18.77
N ALA A 503 7.29 -66.67 18.46
CA ALA A 503 8.30 -66.93 17.44
C ALA A 503 9.38 -67.95 17.90
N GLU A 504 10.29 -68.36 17.00
CA GLU A 504 11.36 -69.36 17.28
C GLU A 504 12.72 -68.65 17.22
N GLU A 505 13.41 -68.57 18.36
CA GLU A 505 14.71 -67.92 18.51
C GLU A 505 15.74 -68.29 17.43
N VAL A 506 16.28 -67.28 16.75
CA VAL A 506 17.29 -67.39 15.69
C VAL A 506 18.61 -66.78 16.17
N PRO A 507 19.57 -67.60 16.65
CA PRO A 507 20.82 -67.09 17.23
C PRO A 507 21.64 -66.18 16.30
N TYR A 508 22.18 -65.10 16.87
CA TYR A 508 23.04 -64.11 16.23
C TYR A 508 22.33 -63.28 15.13
N ASN A 509 21.02 -63.07 15.26
CA ASN A 509 20.29 -62.08 14.44
C ASN A 509 20.02 -60.77 15.21
N GLY A 510 20.37 -60.74 16.50
CA GLY A 510 20.40 -59.56 17.36
C GLY A 510 19.03 -59.13 17.86
N LEU A 511 18.02 -59.99 17.70
CA LEU A 511 16.67 -59.75 18.19
C LEU A 511 16.37 -60.87 19.16
N ASP A 512 15.77 -60.53 20.30
CA ASP A 512 15.13 -61.54 21.13
C ASP A 512 13.85 -61.97 20.40
N ASP A 513 13.97 -62.90 19.43
CA ASP A 513 12.86 -63.21 18.51
C ASP A 513 11.66 -63.79 19.26
N ASP A 514 11.87 -64.41 20.43
CA ASP A 514 10.81 -65.06 21.23
C ASP A 514 10.51 -64.42 22.60
N CYS A 515 11.12 -63.26 22.88
CA CYS A 515 10.95 -62.42 24.07
C CYS A 515 11.35 -63.11 25.41
N ASP A 516 12.44 -63.89 25.44
CA ASP A 516 13.04 -64.58 26.62
C ASP A 516 14.54 -64.23 26.85
N PRO A 517 14.92 -63.48 27.90
CA PRO A 517 16.26 -62.87 28.07
C PRO A 517 17.40 -63.81 28.53
N ASP A 518 17.26 -65.12 28.30
CA ASP A 518 18.27 -66.14 28.59
C ASP A 518 18.82 -66.81 27.30
N THR A 519 18.51 -66.24 26.13
CA THR A 519 18.88 -66.69 24.77
C THR A 519 20.11 -65.93 24.22
N PRO A 520 20.77 -66.40 23.13
CA PRO A 520 22.12 -65.97 22.72
C PRO A 520 22.31 -64.49 22.36
N ASP A 521 21.24 -63.73 22.21
CA ASP A 521 21.31 -62.37 21.68
C ASP A 521 21.34 -61.29 22.78
N ASP A 522 21.23 -61.68 24.07
CA ASP A 522 21.40 -60.85 25.29
C ASP A 522 22.84 -60.87 25.90
N ASP A 523 23.76 -61.56 25.23
CA ASP A 523 25.23 -61.59 25.44
C ASP A 523 25.81 -61.83 24.04
N LEU A 524 25.61 -60.83 23.17
CA LEU A 524 25.62 -61.01 21.71
C LEU A 524 27.00 -61.38 21.18
N ASP A 525 28.06 -60.81 21.77
CA ASP A 525 29.44 -61.10 21.42
C ASP A 525 30.02 -62.34 22.13
N ALA A 526 29.28 -62.86 23.12
CA ALA A 526 29.58 -64.04 23.91
C ALA A 526 30.89 -63.97 24.71
N ASP A 527 31.29 -62.79 25.16
CA ASP A 527 32.46 -62.59 26.02
C ASP A 527 32.17 -62.92 27.51
N GLY A 528 30.88 -62.99 27.85
CA GLY A 528 30.35 -63.42 29.12
C GLY A 528 30.03 -62.30 30.11
N PHE A 529 30.03 -61.04 29.68
CA PHE A 529 29.34 -59.93 30.33
C PHE A 529 28.00 -59.68 29.61
N ASN A 530 27.14 -58.89 30.23
CA ASN A 530 25.86 -58.49 29.64
C ASN A 530 25.72 -56.98 29.74
N LEU A 531 24.81 -56.37 28.98
CA LEU A 531 24.68 -54.92 28.76
C LEU A 531 24.75 -54.02 30.01
N VAL A 532 24.46 -54.54 31.21
CA VAL A 532 24.51 -53.74 32.46
C VAL A 532 25.91 -53.67 33.07
N ASP A 533 26.75 -54.69 32.86
CA ASP A 533 28.13 -54.76 33.37
C ASP A 533 29.18 -54.59 32.25
N ASP A 534 28.76 -54.59 30.98
CA ASP A 534 29.57 -54.31 29.79
C ASP A 534 29.27 -52.91 29.23
N CYS A 535 30.30 -52.09 28.99
CA CYS A 535 30.10 -50.78 28.38
C CYS A 535 29.89 -50.87 26.84
N ASN A 536 30.06 -52.05 26.22
CA ASN A 536 29.61 -52.35 24.86
C ASN A 536 29.39 -53.86 24.60
N ASP A 537 28.15 -54.32 24.76
CA ASP A 537 27.72 -55.73 24.69
C ASP A 537 27.72 -56.38 23.28
N ASN A 538 28.17 -55.61 22.28
CA ASN A 538 28.31 -56.06 20.89
C ASN A 538 29.77 -56.28 20.50
N ASP A 539 30.72 -55.95 21.37
CA ASP A 539 32.14 -56.09 21.13
C ASP A 539 32.87 -56.74 22.31
N ALA A 540 33.17 -58.03 22.15
CA ALA A 540 33.86 -58.85 23.13
C ALA A 540 35.28 -58.36 23.52
N SER A 541 35.74 -57.25 22.96
CA SER A 541 36.99 -56.59 23.27
C SER A 541 36.87 -55.32 24.09
N ILE A 542 35.67 -54.75 24.24
CA ILE A 542 35.36 -53.63 25.13
C ILE A 542 34.59 -54.25 26.28
N ASN A 543 35.18 -54.25 27.47
CA ASN A 543 34.57 -54.82 28.68
C ASN A 543 35.46 -54.49 29.88
N PRO A 544 34.99 -54.67 31.13
CA PRO A 544 35.76 -54.33 32.33
C PRO A 544 37.10 -55.06 32.53
N ASN A 545 37.46 -56.01 31.65
CA ASN A 545 38.73 -56.74 31.65
C ASN A 545 39.59 -56.52 30.40
N ALA A 546 39.19 -55.64 29.49
CA ALA A 546 40.02 -55.20 28.39
C ALA A 546 41.26 -54.44 28.89
N ASN A 547 42.18 -54.06 27.99
CA ASN A 547 43.21 -53.09 28.34
C ASN A 547 42.90 -51.84 27.53
N GLU A 548 42.93 -50.69 28.19
CA GLU A 548 42.75 -49.43 27.48
C GLU A 548 43.69 -49.28 26.29
N ILE A 549 43.09 -48.98 25.14
CA ILE A 549 43.79 -48.53 23.94
C ILE A 549 43.68 -47.00 23.96
N PRO A 550 44.79 -46.26 24.12
CA PRO A 550 44.71 -44.80 24.18
C PRO A 550 44.08 -44.23 22.90
N TYR A 551 43.27 -43.18 23.04
CA TYR A 551 42.95 -42.23 21.98
C TYR A 551 41.96 -42.73 20.92
N ASN A 552 40.98 -43.52 21.34
CA ASN A 552 39.92 -44.04 20.48
C ASN A 552 38.52 -43.57 20.88
N GLY A 553 38.40 -42.58 21.77
CA GLY A 553 37.09 -42.03 22.15
C GLY A 553 36.31 -42.88 23.13
N ILE A 554 36.83 -44.06 23.48
CA ILE A 554 36.03 -45.16 24.01
C ILE A 554 36.75 -45.73 25.23
N ASP A 555 35.99 -45.90 26.33
CA ASP A 555 36.48 -46.57 27.55
C ASP A 555 36.61 -48.08 27.29
N ASP A 556 37.67 -48.54 26.63
CA ASP A 556 37.77 -49.97 26.27
C ASP A 556 37.72 -50.87 27.50
N ASP A 557 38.36 -50.45 28.61
CA ASP A 557 38.40 -51.21 29.86
C ASP A 557 37.32 -50.87 30.89
N CYS A 558 36.33 -50.08 30.46
CA CYS A 558 35.19 -49.58 31.25
C CYS A 558 35.64 -49.03 32.62
N ASN A 559 36.81 -48.40 32.68
CA ASN A 559 37.37 -47.77 33.86
C ASN A 559 37.83 -46.32 33.56
N PRO A 560 37.17 -45.32 34.17
CA PRO A 560 37.29 -43.90 33.80
C PRO A 560 38.58 -43.20 34.26
N ALA A 561 39.65 -43.96 34.55
CA ALA A 561 40.99 -43.45 34.84
C ALA A 561 41.95 -43.56 33.65
N THR A 562 41.49 -44.12 32.53
CA THR A 562 42.28 -44.42 31.32
C THR A 562 41.67 -43.89 30.02
N LEU A 563 40.47 -43.31 30.09
CA LEU A 563 39.69 -42.74 29.00
C LEU A 563 40.42 -41.62 28.23
N ASP A 564 40.86 -41.94 27.01
CA ASP A 564 40.89 -41.04 25.85
C ASP A 564 41.45 -39.60 25.97
N ASP A 565 42.77 -39.42 26.06
CA ASP A 565 43.38 -38.09 26.26
C ASP A 565 44.40 -37.66 25.15
N ASP A 566 44.18 -37.86 23.81
CA ASP A 566 45.06 -37.46 22.64
C ASP A 566 44.61 -38.22 21.35
N LEU A 567 43.36 -38.02 20.90
CA LEU A 567 42.61 -38.88 19.95
C LEU A 567 43.34 -39.20 18.62
N ASP A 568 44.22 -38.33 18.13
CA ASP A 568 45.00 -38.51 16.90
C ASP A 568 46.43 -39.06 17.10
N ALA A 569 46.82 -39.24 18.37
CA ALA A 569 48.07 -39.83 18.85
C ALA A 569 49.35 -39.08 18.44
N ASP A 570 49.27 -37.77 18.25
CA ASP A 570 50.40 -36.91 17.91
C ASP A 570 51.28 -36.55 19.13
N GLY A 571 50.77 -36.83 20.33
CA GLY A 571 51.43 -36.67 21.60
C GLY A 571 51.03 -35.41 22.38
N PHE A 572 50.05 -34.65 21.89
CA PHE A 572 49.36 -33.57 22.55
C PHE A 572 47.92 -34.00 22.82
N ASN A 573 47.44 -33.73 24.03
CA ASN A 573 46.07 -34.08 24.41
C ASN A 573 45.13 -32.93 24.10
N LEU A 574 43.82 -33.16 24.03
CA LEU A 574 42.78 -32.16 23.72
C LEU A 574 42.94 -30.79 24.43
N VAL A 575 43.59 -30.73 25.59
CA VAL A 575 43.83 -29.47 26.31
C VAL A 575 44.97 -28.65 25.72
N ASP A 576 45.96 -29.30 25.12
CA ASP A 576 47.11 -28.71 24.47
C ASP A 576 47.03 -28.83 22.93
N ASP A 577 46.12 -29.63 22.37
CA ASP A 577 45.86 -29.80 20.93
C ASP A 577 44.55 -29.12 20.49
N CYS A 578 44.63 -28.19 19.54
CA CYS A 578 43.48 -27.43 19.05
C CYS A 578 42.60 -28.23 18.07
N ASN A 579 43.07 -29.37 17.58
CA ASN A 579 42.23 -30.36 16.90
C ASN A 579 42.76 -31.76 17.15
N ASP A 580 42.36 -32.32 18.29
CA ASP A 580 42.75 -33.66 18.78
C ASP A 580 42.38 -34.82 17.82
N ASN A 581 41.66 -34.54 16.72
CA ASN A 581 41.29 -35.50 15.68
C ASN A 581 42.21 -35.46 14.45
N ASP A 582 43.17 -34.52 14.36
CA ASP A 582 44.05 -34.32 13.21
C ASP A 582 45.50 -34.04 13.63
N ALA A 583 46.32 -35.09 13.62
CA ALA A 583 47.73 -35.05 14.04
C ALA A 583 48.65 -34.12 13.22
N SER A 584 48.13 -33.42 12.20
CA SER A 584 48.85 -32.36 11.49
C SER A 584 48.62 -30.95 12.06
N ILE A 585 47.61 -30.82 12.92
CA ILE A 585 47.23 -29.62 13.66
C ILE A 585 47.65 -29.88 15.10
N ASN A 586 48.66 -29.17 15.60
CA ASN A 586 49.15 -29.30 16.98
C ASN A 586 50.18 -28.20 17.29
N PRO A 587 50.52 -27.95 18.57
CA PRO A 587 51.47 -26.91 18.97
C PRO A 587 52.89 -26.98 18.38
N ASN A 588 53.25 -28.07 17.69
CA ASN A 588 54.54 -28.23 17.02
C ASN A 588 54.44 -28.40 15.50
N ALA A 589 53.24 -28.28 14.92
CA ALA A 589 53.06 -28.14 13.49
C ALA A 589 53.73 -26.85 12.99
N ASN A 590 53.79 -26.68 11.67
CA ASN A 590 54.22 -25.39 11.12
C ASN A 590 53.00 -24.79 10.45
N GLU A 591 52.66 -23.58 10.84
CA GLU A 591 51.56 -22.84 10.23
C GLU A 591 51.65 -22.83 8.70
N ILE A 592 50.56 -23.20 8.03
CA ILE A 592 50.41 -23.12 6.58
C ILE A 592 49.52 -21.92 6.27
N PRO A 593 50.09 -20.78 5.84
CA PRO A 593 49.31 -19.56 5.72
C PRO A 593 48.14 -19.65 4.74
N TYR A 594 46.98 -19.14 5.15
CA TYR A 594 45.73 -18.95 4.43
C TYR A 594 45.01 -20.26 4.07
N ASN A 595 45.16 -21.32 4.88
CA ASN A 595 44.33 -22.54 4.76
C ASN A 595 43.10 -22.48 5.68
N GLY A 596 43.02 -21.49 6.57
CA GLY A 596 41.88 -21.23 7.45
C GLY A 596 41.81 -22.21 8.63
N ILE A 597 42.95 -22.75 9.03
CA ILE A 597 43.10 -23.71 10.14
C ILE A 597 44.33 -23.27 10.93
N ASP A 598 44.22 -23.05 12.24
CA ASP A 598 45.38 -22.83 13.13
C ASP A 598 46.18 -24.13 13.24
N ASP A 599 47.07 -24.39 12.28
CA ASP A 599 47.79 -25.65 12.23
C ASP A 599 48.71 -25.79 13.46
N ASP A 600 49.31 -24.70 13.94
CA ASP A 600 50.29 -24.74 15.03
C ASP A 600 49.78 -24.36 16.42
N CYS A 601 48.46 -24.33 16.59
CA CYS A 601 47.72 -24.10 17.84
C CYS A 601 48.23 -22.87 18.61
N ASN A 602 48.61 -21.82 17.88
CA ASN A 602 49.26 -20.66 18.43
C ASN A 602 48.66 -19.38 17.81
N PRO A 603 47.84 -18.65 18.59
CA PRO A 603 46.93 -17.61 18.09
C PRO A 603 47.60 -16.29 17.73
N VAL A 604 48.87 -16.32 17.34
CA VAL A 604 49.66 -15.18 16.84
C VAL A 604 50.26 -15.48 15.47
N THR A 605 49.89 -16.59 14.86
CA THR A 605 50.30 -16.99 13.51
C THR A 605 49.24 -16.56 12.48
N PRO A 606 49.61 -16.41 11.19
CA PRO A 606 48.85 -15.62 10.22
C PRO A 606 47.44 -16.08 9.86
N ASP A 607 47.00 -17.25 10.35
CA ASP A 607 45.66 -17.79 10.09
C ASP A 607 44.69 -17.47 11.25
N ASP A 608 45.24 -17.05 12.40
CA ASP A 608 44.47 -16.63 13.56
C ASP A 608 44.42 -15.11 13.74
N ASP A 609 45.36 -14.35 13.15
CA ASP A 609 45.43 -12.87 13.14
C ASP A 609 45.72 -12.45 11.68
N LEU A 610 44.69 -12.57 10.83
CA LEU A 610 44.84 -12.55 9.38
C LEU A 610 45.27 -11.18 8.83
N ASP A 611 44.93 -10.10 9.53
CA ASP A 611 45.31 -8.74 9.19
C ASP A 611 46.53 -8.19 9.97
N GLY A 612 46.95 -8.88 11.04
CA GLY A 612 48.20 -8.65 11.77
C GLY A 612 48.13 -7.54 12.82
N ASP A 613 46.96 -7.25 13.36
CA ASP A 613 46.73 -6.19 14.33
C ASP A 613 46.99 -6.62 15.80
N GLY A 614 47.09 -7.93 16.02
CA GLY A 614 47.42 -8.57 17.28
C GLY A 614 46.23 -9.06 18.10
N PHE A 615 45.02 -9.05 17.54
CA PHE A 615 43.86 -9.80 18.01
C PHE A 615 43.68 -11.06 17.16
N ASN A 616 42.96 -12.04 17.69
CA ASN A 616 42.69 -13.26 16.96
C ASN A 616 41.24 -13.33 16.49
N ASN A 617 40.93 -14.20 15.53
CA ASN A 617 39.59 -14.44 14.97
C ASN A 617 38.42 -14.55 15.98
N MET A 618 38.70 -14.89 17.24
CA MET A 618 37.66 -15.01 18.28
C MET A 618 37.42 -13.71 19.05
N ASP A 619 38.44 -12.85 19.14
CA ASP A 619 38.38 -11.55 19.81
C ASP A 619 38.26 -10.39 18.80
N ASP A 620 38.51 -10.62 17.50
CA ASP A 620 38.42 -9.64 16.42
C ASP A 620 37.13 -9.83 15.59
N CYS A 621 36.31 -8.78 15.50
CA CYS A 621 35.05 -8.79 14.79
C CYS A 621 35.19 -8.60 13.26
N ASP A 622 36.37 -8.22 12.75
CA ASP A 622 36.74 -8.34 11.33
C ASP A 622 38.24 -8.62 11.17
N ASP A 623 38.61 -9.91 11.28
CA ASP A 623 39.99 -10.42 11.18
C ASP A 623 40.66 -10.14 9.81
N ASN A 624 39.94 -9.58 8.84
CA ASN A 624 40.53 -9.14 7.57
C ASN A 624 40.90 -7.65 7.55
N ASN A 625 40.63 -6.90 8.61
CA ASN A 625 40.78 -5.45 8.68
C ASN A 625 41.33 -4.94 10.03
N ALA A 626 42.65 -4.75 10.06
CA ALA A 626 43.44 -4.33 11.22
C ALA A 626 43.09 -2.98 11.90
N ASN A 627 42.01 -2.31 11.48
CA ASN A 627 41.47 -1.12 12.14
C ASN A 627 40.15 -1.37 12.88
N ILE A 628 39.58 -2.56 12.73
CA ILE A 628 38.43 -3.08 13.46
C ILE A 628 39.02 -4.06 14.46
N ASN A 629 38.84 -3.85 15.75
CA ASN A 629 39.32 -4.72 16.83
C ASN A 629 38.93 -4.16 18.21
N PRO A 630 38.98 -4.96 19.29
CA PRO A 630 38.60 -4.51 20.64
C PRO A 630 39.36 -3.30 21.23
N ASN A 631 40.44 -2.84 20.59
CA ASN A 631 41.19 -1.65 21.01
C ASN A 631 41.03 -0.46 20.04
N ALA A 632 40.25 -0.60 18.96
CA ALA A 632 39.93 0.52 18.10
C ALA A 632 39.11 1.57 18.86
N ASP A 633 39.06 2.79 18.34
CA ASP A 633 38.14 3.81 18.84
C ASP A 633 36.89 3.75 17.95
N GLU A 634 35.72 3.47 18.53
CA GLU A 634 34.46 3.44 17.78
C GLU A 634 34.24 4.73 16.97
N ILE A 635 33.89 4.61 15.69
CA ILE A 635 33.65 5.75 14.78
C ILE A 635 32.15 5.88 14.51
N PRO A 636 31.47 6.83 15.16
CA PRO A 636 30.02 6.95 15.05
C PRO A 636 29.50 7.10 13.61
N TYR A 637 28.44 6.35 13.30
CA TYR A 637 27.63 6.30 12.06
C TYR A 637 28.38 5.79 10.83
N ASN A 638 29.35 4.88 10.98
CA ASN A 638 30.01 4.21 9.86
C ASN A 638 29.40 2.82 9.54
N GLY A 639 28.58 2.29 10.47
CA GLY A 639 27.84 1.03 10.31
C GLY A 639 28.71 -0.22 10.46
N ILE A 640 29.81 -0.11 11.20
CA ILE A 640 30.76 -1.18 11.50
C ILE A 640 31.11 -1.04 12.98
N ASP A 641 30.99 -2.12 13.76
CA ASP A 641 31.50 -2.21 15.13
C ASP A 641 33.04 -2.16 15.09
N ASP A 642 33.61 -0.95 15.06
CA ASP A 642 35.05 -0.77 14.94
C ASP A 642 35.75 -1.29 16.20
N ASP A 643 35.15 -1.11 17.38
CA ASP A 643 35.75 -1.47 18.68
C ASP A 643 35.31 -2.82 19.27
N CYS A 644 34.64 -3.65 18.47
CA CYS A 644 34.15 -4.99 18.80
C CYS A 644 33.40 -5.03 20.14
N ASN A 645 32.65 -3.97 20.43
CA ASN A 645 31.96 -3.79 21.70
C ASN A 645 30.52 -3.31 21.45
N PRO A 646 29.52 -4.21 21.58
CA PRO A 646 28.15 -4.01 21.09
C PRO A 646 27.30 -3.03 21.93
N VAL A 647 27.94 -2.15 22.71
CA VAL A 647 27.28 -1.08 23.51
C VAL A 647 27.81 0.30 23.14
N THR A 648 28.59 0.39 22.06
CA THR A 648 29.14 1.64 21.54
C THR A 648 28.26 2.16 20.39
N PRO A 649 28.36 3.46 20.05
CA PRO A 649 27.29 4.19 19.35
C PRO A 649 26.87 3.70 17.96
N ASP A 650 27.56 2.72 17.36
CA ASP A 650 27.20 2.14 16.06
C ASP A 650 26.37 0.86 16.19
N ASP A 651 26.39 0.25 17.38
CA ASP A 651 25.65 -0.97 17.67
C ASP A 651 24.48 -0.75 18.62
N ASP A 652 24.50 0.28 19.49
CA ASP A 652 23.39 0.73 20.37
C ASP A 652 23.16 2.22 20.08
N LEU A 653 22.53 2.51 18.95
CA LEU A 653 22.55 3.82 18.30
C LEU A 653 21.67 4.84 19.05
N ASP A 654 20.65 4.36 19.77
CA ASP A 654 19.76 5.17 20.59
C ASP A 654 20.07 5.17 22.10
N GLY A 655 20.91 4.24 22.57
CA GLY A 655 21.45 4.19 23.93
C GLY A 655 20.54 3.54 24.97
N ASP A 656 19.63 2.66 24.57
CA ASP A 656 18.72 1.95 25.46
C ASP A 656 19.30 0.67 26.07
N GLY A 657 20.40 0.19 25.50
CA GLY A 657 21.18 -0.95 25.98
C GLY A 657 20.94 -2.27 25.24
N PHE A 658 20.18 -2.26 24.14
CA PHE A 658 20.15 -3.32 23.13
C PHE A 658 20.99 -2.96 21.93
N ASN A 659 21.38 -3.97 21.16
CA ASN A 659 22.15 -3.73 19.93
C ASN A 659 21.28 -4.00 18.70
N ASN A 660 21.69 -3.50 17.54
CA ASN A 660 21.00 -3.67 16.26
C ASN A 660 20.63 -5.12 15.84
N MET A 661 21.18 -6.13 16.50
CA MET A 661 20.83 -7.54 16.25
C MET A 661 19.67 -8.03 17.14
N ASP A 662 19.57 -7.45 18.33
CA ASP A 662 18.51 -7.72 19.31
C ASP A 662 17.44 -6.61 19.31
N ASP A 663 17.67 -5.48 18.64
CA ASP A 663 16.80 -4.31 18.56
C ASP A 663 16.25 -4.14 17.14
N CYS A 664 14.93 -4.24 16.99
CA CYS A 664 14.21 -4.14 15.73
C CYS A 664 14.09 -2.68 15.22
N ASP A 665 14.40 -1.67 16.03
CA ASP A 665 14.62 -0.28 15.58
C ASP A 665 15.67 0.42 16.47
N ASP A 666 16.95 0.09 16.24
CA ASP A 666 18.13 0.62 16.93
C ASP A 666 18.29 2.17 16.86
N GLU A 667 17.47 2.88 16.06
CA GLU A 667 17.40 4.35 16.07
C GLU A 667 16.40 4.92 17.10
N ASN A 668 15.65 4.06 17.81
CA ASN A 668 14.51 4.43 18.64
C ASN A 668 14.46 3.70 20.01
N PRO A 669 14.81 4.40 21.13
CA PRO A 669 15.07 3.77 22.45
C PRO A 669 13.80 3.37 23.21
N TYR A 670 12.71 3.22 22.47
CA TYR A 670 11.38 2.83 22.92
C TYR A 670 10.85 1.62 22.15
N ILE A 671 11.61 1.10 21.19
CA ILE A 671 11.40 -0.17 20.49
C ILE A 671 12.60 -1.02 20.91
N ASN A 672 12.37 -2.17 21.53
CA ASN A 672 13.42 -3.11 21.96
C ASN A 672 12.79 -4.28 22.73
N PRO A 673 13.48 -5.43 22.88
CA PRO A 673 12.95 -6.62 23.54
C PRO A 673 12.50 -6.51 25.00
N ASN A 674 12.76 -5.39 25.67
CA ASN A 674 12.29 -5.16 27.04
C ASN A 674 11.13 -4.15 27.13
N VAL A 675 10.69 -3.61 26.00
CA VAL A 675 9.43 -2.89 25.90
C VAL A 675 8.30 -3.92 25.87
N ALA A 676 7.09 -3.50 26.18
CA ALA A 676 5.92 -4.37 26.07
C ALA A 676 5.14 -3.89 24.86
N GLU A 677 4.79 -4.82 23.97
CA GLU A 677 4.06 -4.54 22.74
C GLU A 677 2.88 -3.58 22.97
N ILE A 678 2.70 -2.61 22.07
CA ILE A 678 1.59 -1.68 22.10
C ILE A 678 0.64 -2.02 20.96
N PRO A 679 -0.47 -2.75 21.24
CA PRO A 679 -1.35 -3.22 20.19
C PRO A 679 -1.89 -2.12 19.28
N TYR A 680 -1.94 -2.43 17.98
CA TYR A 680 -2.52 -1.67 16.88
C TYR A 680 -1.76 -0.39 16.49
N ASN A 681 -0.43 -0.37 16.62
CA ASN A 681 0.39 0.77 16.22
C ASN A 681 1.17 0.55 14.91
N GLY A 682 1.22 -0.69 14.42
CA GLY A 682 1.86 -1.15 13.18
C GLY A 682 3.39 -1.18 13.27
N ILE A 683 3.93 -1.37 14.47
CA ILE A 683 5.36 -1.41 14.78
C ILE A 683 5.56 -2.51 15.82
N ASP A 684 6.38 -3.50 15.51
CA ASP A 684 6.90 -4.46 16.48
C ASP A 684 7.73 -3.69 17.54
N ASP A 685 7.11 -3.32 18.65
CA ASP A 685 7.69 -2.49 19.71
C ASP A 685 8.59 -3.32 20.63
N ASP A 686 8.33 -4.62 20.77
CA ASP A 686 9.12 -5.53 21.60
C ASP A 686 9.95 -6.56 20.84
N CYS A 687 10.10 -6.37 19.53
CA CYS A 687 10.98 -7.16 18.66
C CYS A 687 10.68 -8.66 18.71
N ASP A 688 9.42 -8.98 19.00
CA ASP A 688 8.88 -10.33 19.04
C ASP A 688 7.77 -10.42 17.98
N PRO A 689 8.06 -10.98 16.79
CA PRO A 689 7.13 -11.05 15.67
C PRO A 689 5.94 -11.98 15.93
N ALA A 690 5.90 -12.66 17.09
CA ALA A 690 4.74 -13.44 17.53
C ALA A 690 3.71 -12.60 18.32
N THR A 691 3.92 -11.30 18.45
CA THR A 691 3.02 -10.39 19.17
C THR A 691 2.01 -9.71 18.24
N LEU A 692 0.93 -9.22 18.83
CA LEU A 692 -0.39 -8.93 18.21
C LEU A 692 -0.42 -7.97 16.99
N ASP A 693 0.70 -7.38 16.60
CA ASP A 693 0.79 -6.46 15.45
C ASP A 693 1.33 -7.12 14.15
N ASP A 694 1.88 -8.35 14.21
CA ASP A 694 2.45 -9.08 13.06
C ASP A 694 1.65 -10.34 12.61
N ASP A 695 0.70 -10.80 13.44
CA ASP A 695 -0.33 -11.82 13.16
C ASP A 695 -1.65 -11.29 13.74
N LEU A 696 -2.32 -10.45 12.95
CA LEU A 696 -3.36 -9.54 13.47
C LEU A 696 -4.69 -10.25 13.72
N ASP A 697 -4.93 -11.39 13.06
CA ASP A 697 -6.11 -12.22 13.25
C ASP A 697 -5.86 -13.50 14.04
N GLY A 698 -4.59 -13.86 14.29
CA GLY A 698 -4.16 -14.89 15.22
C GLY A 698 -4.17 -16.30 14.64
N ASP A 699 -4.05 -16.46 13.33
CA ASP A 699 -4.05 -17.77 12.67
C ASP A 699 -2.68 -18.42 12.54
N GLY A 700 -1.63 -17.71 12.98
CA GLY A 700 -0.27 -18.20 13.03
C GLY A 700 0.56 -17.94 11.77
N PHE A 701 0.03 -17.21 10.78
CA PHE A 701 0.77 -16.76 9.60
C PHE A 701 1.09 -15.27 9.69
N ASP A 702 2.36 -14.91 9.44
CA ASP A 702 2.75 -13.50 9.37
C ASP A 702 2.27 -12.85 8.07
N ASN A 703 2.16 -11.52 8.05
CA ASN A 703 1.74 -10.73 6.88
C ASN A 703 2.56 -11.01 5.59
N ALA A 704 3.75 -11.62 5.68
CA ALA A 704 4.54 -11.97 4.51
C ALA A 704 4.11 -13.28 3.84
N GLN A 705 3.36 -14.12 4.55
CA GLN A 705 2.91 -15.46 4.15
C GLN A 705 1.39 -15.55 4.05
N ASP A 706 0.67 -14.73 4.82
CA ASP A 706 -0.78 -14.58 4.79
C ASP A 706 -1.23 -13.59 3.68
N CYS A 707 -2.21 -14.02 2.87
CA CYS A 707 -2.78 -13.19 1.81
C CYS A 707 -3.91 -12.25 2.27
N ASP A 708 -4.47 -12.42 3.48
CA ASP A 708 -5.32 -11.46 4.20
C ASP A 708 -5.19 -11.60 5.73
N ASP A 709 -4.12 -11.02 6.27
CA ASP A 709 -3.73 -10.86 7.70
C ASP A 709 -4.72 -10.00 8.53
N ASN A 710 -6.00 -10.09 8.25
CA ASN A 710 -7.11 -9.58 9.06
C ASN A 710 -8.26 -10.61 9.14
N ASN A 711 -8.09 -11.78 8.53
CA ASN A 711 -9.04 -12.86 8.43
C ASN A 711 -8.37 -14.24 8.58
N ALA A 712 -8.37 -14.75 9.82
CA ALA A 712 -7.80 -16.02 10.25
C ALA A 712 -8.26 -17.31 9.53
N ASN A 713 -9.16 -17.20 8.55
CA ASN A 713 -9.62 -18.30 7.71
C ASN A 713 -9.07 -18.22 6.28
N VAL A 714 -8.23 -17.23 5.99
CA VAL A 714 -7.59 -17.00 4.70
C VAL A 714 -6.10 -17.07 4.94
N ASN A 715 -5.49 -18.22 4.68
CA ASN A 715 -4.07 -18.45 4.90
C ASN A 715 -3.61 -19.65 4.06
N PRO A 716 -2.28 -19.83 3.86
CA PRO A 716 -1.75 -20.89 3.01
C PRO A 716 -2.17 -22.33 3.36
N ASP A 717 -2.69 -22.55 4.57
CA ASP A 717 -3.13 -23.85 5.07
C ASP A 717 -4.67 -24.00 5.13
N ALA A 718 -5.44 -22.97 4.75
CA ALA A 718 -6.89 -23.08 4.69
C ALA A 718 -7.34 -24.03 3.55
N GLU A 719 -8.54 -24.60 3.66
CA GLU A 719 -9.14 -25.37 2.57
C GLU A 719 -9.94 -24.42 1.68
N GLU A 720 -9.58 -24.28 0.40
CA GLU A 720 -10.30 -23.42 -0.55
C GLU A 720 -11.82 -23.64 -0.48
N ILE A 721 -12.57 -22.58 -0.14
CA ILE A 721 -14.02 -22.60 -0.08
C ILE A 721 -14.55 -22.03 -1.41
N PRO A 722 -15.09 -22.88 -2.31
CA PRO A 722 -15.54 -22.40 -3.62
C PRO A 722 -16.63 -21.32 -3.48
N TYR A 723 -16.57 -20.25 -4.30
CA TYR A 723 -17.61 -19.20 -4.45
C TYR A 723 -17.71 -18.14 -3.35
N ASN A 724 -16.70 -17.98 -2.48
CA ASN A 724 -16.66 -16.88 -1.51
C ASN A 724 -15.87 -15.65 -2.00
N GLY A 725 -15.16 -15.76 -3.13
CA GLY A 725 -14.39 -14.69 -3.75
C GLY A 725 -13.11 -14.30 -3.00
N LEU A 726 -12.61 -15.20 -2.14
CA LEU A 726 -11.35 -15.08 -1.40
C LEU A 726 -10.41 -16.20 -1.84
N ASP A 727 -9.10 -15.93 -1.84
CA ASP A 727 -8.06 -16.94 -2.02
C ASP A 727 -7.84 -17.62 -0.68
N ASP A 728 -8.78 -18.47 -0.24
CA ASP A 728 -8.76 -18.92 1.15
C ASP A 728 -7.45 -19.67 1.45
N ASP A 729 -6.95 -20.46 0.50
CA ASP A 729 -5.72 -21.24 0.67
C ASP A 729 -4.44 -20.55 0.17
N CYS A 730 -4.53 -19.27 -0.22
CA CYS A 730 -3.45 -18.48 -0.82
C CYS A 730 -2.69 -19.20 -1.97
N ASP A 731 -3.29 -20.21 -2.62
CA ASP A 731 -2.80 -20.87 -3.82
C ASP A 731 -3.53 -20.30 -5.04
N PRO A 732 -2.84 -19.55 -5.93
CA PRO A 732 -3.47 -18.95 -7.10
C PRO A 732 -3.99 -19.95 -8.15
N ALA A 733 -3.94 -21.26 -7.88
CA ALA A 733 -4.54 -22.32 -8.68
C ALA A 733 -6.00 -22.67 -8.32
N THR A 734 -6.54 -22.21 -7.18
CA THR A 734 -7.79 -22.70 -6.54
C THR A 734 -8.91 -21.64 -6.38
N LEU A 735 -8.55 -20.37 -6.48
CA LEU A 735 -9.28 -19.13 -6.15
C LEU A 735 -10.83 -18.94 -6.29
N ASP A 736 -11.63 -19.55 -7.19
CA ASP A 736 -13.12 -19.35 -7.26
C ASP A 736 -13.83 -20.08 -8.47
N ASP A 737 -14.15 -21.38 -8.40
CA ASP A 737 -14.30 -22.23 -9.61
C ASP A 737 -15.77 -22.48 -10.17
N ASP A 738 -16.47 -21.47 -10.76
CA ASP A 738 -17.93 -21.38 -11.22
C ASP A 738 -18.75 -20.24 -10.53
N PHE A 739 -18.26 -18.99 -10.63
CA PHE A 739 -18.80 -17.82 -9.92
C PHE A 739 -20.25 -17.42 -10.30
N ASP A 740 -20.78 -17.87 -11.44
CA ASP A 740 -22.14 -17.57 -11.89
C ASP A 740 -23.16 -18.71 -11.73
N GLY A 741 -22.69 -19.92 -11.38
CA GLY A 741 -23.48 -21.07 -10.96
C GLY A 741 -24.14 -21.84 -12.11
N ASP A 742 -23.54 -21.86 -13.29
CA ASP A 742 -24.08 -22.57 -14.46
C ASP A 742 -23.53 -23.98 -14.68
N GLY A 743 -22.55 -24.38 -13.85
CA GLY A 743 -22.03 -25.73 -13.75
C GLY A 743 -20.75 -26.00 -14.54
N PHE A 744 -20.05 -24.96 -14.98
CA PHE A 744 -18.71 -25.00 -15.59
C PHE A 744 -17.78 -24.10 -14.77
N ASN A 745 -16.53 -24.55 -14.54
CA ASN A 745 -15.56 -23.78 -13.75
C ASN A 745 -14.70 -22.89 -14.65
N ILE A 746 -13.93 -21.95 -14.08
CA ILE A 746 -13.12 -20.96 -14.84
C ILE A 746 -12.18 -21.58 -15.90
N ALA A 747 -11.78 -22.84 -15.72
CA ALA A 747 -10.94 -23.57 -16.66
C ALA A 747 -11.69 -24.07 -17.91
N GLU A 748 -13.01 -24.28 -17.80
CA GLU A 748 -13.89 -24.70 -18.89
C GLU A 748 -14.85 -23.57 -19.33
N ASP A 749 -15.08 -22.56 -18.50
CA ASP A 749 -15.96 -21.41 -18.70
C ASP A 749 -15.20 -20.18 -19.19
N CYS A 750 -15.64 -19.62 -20.32
CA CYS A 750 -15.01 -18.47 -20.95
C CYS A 750 -15.47 -17.12 -20.36
N ASN A 751 -16.50 -17.12 -19.50
CA ASN A 751 -16.92 -15.97 -18.70
C ASN A 751 -17.71 -16.39 -17.45
N ASP A 752 -16.96 -16.81 -16.43
CA ASP A 752 -17.44 -17.27 -15.12
C ASP A 752 -18.29 -16.26 -14.31
N ASN A 753 -18.50 -15.04 -14.85
CA ASN A 753 -19.34 -14.00 -14.25
C ASN A 753 -20.73 -13.89 -14.90
N ASN A 754 -21.08 -14.78 -15.83
CA ASN A 754 -22.31 -14.73 -16.59
C ASN A 754 -22.82 -16.12 -16.99
N ALA A 755 -23.78 -16.64 -16.21
CA ALA A 755 -24.42 -17.96 -16.36
C ALA A 755 -25.12 -18.24 -17.70
N ASN A 756 -25.07 -17.29 -18.64
CA ASN A 756 -25.52 -17.42 -20.02
C ASN A 756 -24.35 -17.52 -21.02
N VAL A 757 -23.13 -17.77 -20.55
CA VAL A 757 -21.91 -17.89 -21.35
C VAL A 757 -21.14 -19.10 -20.82
N ASN A 758 -21.35 -20.27 -21.42
CA ASN A 758 -20.69 -21.51 -20.99
C ASN A 758 -20.71 -22.60 -22.07
N PRO A 759 -19.82 -23.62 -22.01
CA PRO A 759 -19.74 -24.70 -23.00
C PRO A 759 -21.03 -25.51 -23.21
N GLY A 760 -21.98 -25.42 -22.29
CA GLY A 760 -23.29 -26.10 -22.34
C GLY A 760 -24.36 -25.35 -23.14
N LEU A 761 -24.13 -24.09 -23.49
CA LEU A 761 -25.09 -23.24 -24.20
C LEU A 761 -24.96 -23.38 -25.72
N ASN A 762 -25.79 -22.65 -26.46
CA ASN A 762 -25.67 -22.58 -27.92
C ASN A 762 -25.41 -21.13 -28.29
N GLU A 763 -24.40 -20.91 -29.12
CA GLU A 763 -24.01 -19.57 -29.56
C GLU A 763 -25.18 -18.71 -30.05
N ILE A 764 -25.24 -17.45 -29.61
CA ILE A 764 -26.22 -16.44 -30.05
C ILE A 764 -25.53 -15.45 -31.00
N PRO A 765 -25.70 -15.62 -32.33
CA PRO A 765 -24.94 -14.83 -33.29
C PRO A 765 -25.13 -13.31 -33.17
N TYR A 766 -24.01 -12.58 -33.24
CA TYR A 766 -23.84 -11.13 -33.28
C TYR A 766 -24.11 -10.38 -31.96
N ASN A 767 -23.90 -11.02 -30.80
CA ASN A 767 -23.97 -10.36 -29.50
C ASN A 767 -22.58 -9.90 -29.00
N GLY A 768 -21.49 -10.42 -29.60
CA GLY A 768 -20.10 -10.07 -29.31
C GLY A 768 -19.55 -10.77 -28.08
N ILE A 769 -20.09 -11.94 -27.74
CA ILE A 769 -19.75 -12.79 -26.59
C ILE A 769 -19.73 -14.24 -27.10
N ASP A 770 -18.69 -15.01 -26.80
CA ASP A 770 -18.63 -16.46 -27.07
C ASP A 770 -19.55 -17.20 -26.10
N ASP A 771 -20.87 -17.21 -26.34
CA ASP A 771 -21.86 -17.75 -25.41
C ASP A 771 -21.71 -19.26 -25.18
N ASP A 772 -21.07 -20.00 -26.11
CA ASP A 772 -20.86 -21.45 -26.00
C ASP A 772 -19.41 -21.90 -25.81
N CYS A 773 -18.52 -20.97 -25.45
CA CYS A 773 -17.10 -21.19 -25.14
C CYS A 773 -16.40 -22.06 -26.19
N ASN A 774 -16.83 -21.92 -27.44
CA ASN A 774 -16.36 -22.71 -28.56
C ASN A 774 -15.99 -21.76 -29.69
N PRO A 775 -14.70 -21.49 -29.88
CA PRO A 775 -14.22 -20.47 -30.81
C PRO A 775 -14.51 -20.75 -32.30
N ALA A 776 -15.17 -21.88 -32.61
CA ALA A 776 -15.63 -22.22 -33.96
C ALA A 776 -17.08 -21.77 -34.24
N THR A 777 -17.72 -21.02 -33.35
CA THR A 777 -19.10 -20.55 -33.46
C THR A 777 -19.16 -19.04 -33.78
N PRO A 778 -20.29 -18.53 -34.33
CA PRO A 778 -20.31 -17.29 -35.12
C PRO A 778 -19.92 -15.96 -34.45
N ASP A 779 -19.66 -15.93 -33.14
CA ASP A 779 -19.25 -14.70 -32.43
C ASP A 779 -17.74 -14.59 -32.25
N ASP A 780 -17.03 -15.72 -32.32
CA ASP A 780 -15.57 -15.79 -32.28
C ASP A 780 -14.92 -15.90 -33.66
N ASP A 781 -15.65 -16.39 -34.67
CA ASP A 781 -15.30 -16.41 -36.10
C ASP A 781 -16.35 -15.58 -36.85
N LEU A 782 -16.30 -14.25 -36.65
CA LEU A 782 -17.40 -13.33 -37.00
C LEU A 782 -17.64 -13.25 -38.51
N ASP A 783 -16.63 -13.58 -39.32
CA ASP A 783 -16.70 -13.60 -40.77
C ASP A 783 -16.81 -15.02 -41.39
N GLY A 784 -16.62 -16.06 -40.59
CA GLY A 784 -16.94 -17.46 -40.88
C GLY A 784 -15.88 -18.21 -41.69
N ASP A 785 -14.61 -17.83 -41.57
CA ASP A 785 -13.49 -18.42 -42.29
C ASP A 785 -12.78 -19.57 -41.56
N GLY A 786 -13.12 -19.76 -40.28
CA GLY A 786 -12.68 -20.86 -39.43
C GLY A 786 -11.53 -20.54 -38.50
N PHE A 787 -11.20 -19.25 -38.31
CA PHE A 787 -10.26 -18.76 -37.30
C PHE A 787 -10.95 -17.86 -36.30
N ASN A 788 -10.48 -17.86 -35.06
CA ASN A 788 -11.06 -17.05 -34.00
C ASN A 788 -10.30 -15.73 -33.81
N ASN A 789 -10.90 -14.75 -33.15
CA ASN A 789 -10.31 -13.42 -32.89
C ASN A 789 -8.91 -13.41 -32.20
N VAL A 790 -8.44 -14.53 -31.66
CA VAL A 790 -7.09 -14.68 -31.07
C VAL A 790 -6.07 -15.14 -32.11
N GLU A 791 -6.48 -16.00 -33.03
CA GLU A 791 -5.66 -16.47 -34.14
C GLU A 791 -5.79 -15.56 -35.38
N ASP A 792 -6.91 -14.84 -35.50
CA ASP A 792 -7.27 -13.94 -36.60
C ASP A 792 -6.95 -12.48 -36.25
N CYS A 793 -6.08 -11.87 -37.05
CA CYS A 793 -5.63 -10.50 -36.91
C CYS A 793 -6.62 -9.45 -37.47
N ASP A 794 -7.69 -9.85 -38.16
CA ASP A 794 -8.87 -9.03 -38.51
C ASP A 794 -10.14 -9.89 -38.64
N ASP A 795 -10.70 -10.30 -37.50
CA ASP A 795 -11.92 -11.13 -37.34
C ASP A 795 -13.20 -10.53 -37.96
N ASN A 796 -13.13 -9.36 -38.62
CA ASN A 796 -14.23 -8.80 -39.41
C ASN A 796 -14.08 -9.06 -40.91
N ASN A 797 -13.05 -9.79 -41.35
CA ASN A 797 -12.65 -9.96 -42.73
C ASN A 797 -12.09 -11.35 -43.07
N ALA A 798 -12.96 -12.23 -43.58
CA ALA A 798 -12.72 -13.65 -43.95
C ALA A 798 -11.60 -13.94 -44.99
N ASN A 799 -10.81 -12.94 -45.35
CA ASN A 799 -9.63 -13.07 -46.20
C ASN A 799 -8.33 -12.69 -45.48
N VAL A 800 -8.41 -12.30 -44.20
CA VAL A 800 -7.31 -12.06 -43.29
C VAL A 800 -7.44 -13.15 -42.23
N ASN A 801 -6.48 -14.05 -42.13
CA ASN A 801 -6.45 -15.17 -41.18
C ASN A 801 -5.16 -15.99 -41.36
N PRO A 802 -4.73 -16.82 -40.39
CA PRO A 802 -3.49 -17.60 -40.47
C PRO A 802 -3.33 -18.58 -41.65
N ASN A 803 -4.41 -18.91 -42.38
CA ASN A 803 -4.32 -19.73 -43.60
C ASN A 803 -4.48 -18.91 -44.89
N ALA A 804 -4.66 -17.59 -44.78
CA ALA A 804 -4.63 -16.71 -45.94
C ALA A 804 -3.24 -16.78 -46.59
N GLU A 805 -3.19 -16.44 -47.87
CA GLU A 805 -1.92 -16.25 -48.56
C GLU A 805 -1.65 -14.75 -48.49
N GLU A 806 -0.58 -14.34 -47.81
CA GLU A 806 -0.16 -12.94 -47.69
C GLU A 806 -0.24 -12.22 -49.04
N ILE A 807 -0.97 -11.10 -49.11
CA ILE A 807 -1.17 -10.32 -50.33
C ILE A 807 -0.31 -9.06 -50.24
N PRO A 808 0.85 -9.03 -50.93
CA PRO A 808 1.79 -7.92 -50.81
C PRO A 808 1.15 -6.55 -51.13
N TYR A 809 1.49 -5.54 -50.34
CA TYR A 809 1.14 -4.13 -50.50
C TYR A 809 -0.35 -3.75 -50.30
N ASN A 810 -1.17 -4.56 -49.63
CA ASN A 810 -2.51 -4.13 -49.23
C ASN A 810 -2.54 -3.41 -47.86
N GLY A 811 -1.43 -3.46 -47.12
CA GLY A 811 -1.25 -2.83 -45.81
C GLY A 811 -2.02 -3.52 -44.68
N LEU A 812 -2.33 -4.80 -44.87
CA LEU A 812 -2.89 -5.73 -43.90
C LEU A 812 -1.88 -6.88 -43.77
N ASP A 813 -1.74 -7.39 -42.56
CA ASP A 813 -1.13 -8.69 -42.32
C ASP A 813 -2.22 -9.71 -42.67
N ASP A 814 -2.23 -10.25 -43.90
CA ASP A 814 -3.33 -11.10 -44.33
C ASP A 814 -3.20 -12.50 -43.72
N ASP A 815 -1.98 -13.00 -43.50
CA ASP A 815 -1.75 -14.35 -42.95
C ASP A 815 -1.41 -14.40 -41.46
N CYS A 816 -1.57 -13.28 -40.75
CA CYS A 816 -1.42 -13.15 -39.30
C CYS A 816 -0.08 -13.70 -38.77
N ASP A 817 0.92 -13.77 -39.64
CA ASP A 817 2.29 -14.12 -39.30
C ASP A 817 3.13 -12.84 -39.36
N PRO A 818 3.57 -12.32 -38.20
CA PRO A 818 4.35 -11.09 -38.16
C PRO A 818 5.72 -11.22 -38.85
N ALA A 819 6.13 -12.41 -39.31
CA ALA A 819 7.30 -12.60 -40.16
C ALA A 819 7.02 -12.39 -41.66
N THR A 820 5.76 -12.37 -42.08
CA THR A 820 5.30 -12.13 -43.46
C THR A 820 4.57 -10.79 -43.62
N LEU A 821 4.37 -10.08 -42.50
CA LEU A 821 3.69 -8.78 -42.31
C LEU A 821 3.80 -7.76 -43.47
N ASP A 822 4.99 -7.57 -44.07
CA ASP A 822 5.26 -6.85 -45.32
C ASP A 822 6.80 -6.86 -45.64
N ASP A 823 7.55 -7.87 -45.18
CA ASP A 823 8.96 -7.66 -44.72
C ASP A 823 10.08 -8.36 -45.55
N ASP A 824 9.79 -8.79 -46.79
CA ASP A 824 10.78 -9.15 -47.84
C ASP A 824 10.33 -8.51 -49.16
N LEU A 825 10.48 -7.18 -49.25
CA LEU A 825 9.83 -6.38 -50.30
C LEU A 825 10.32 -6.74 -51.71
N ASP A 826 11.51 -7.31 -51.82
CA ASP A 826 12.20 -7.59 -53.07
C ASP A 826 12.33 -9.09 -53.40
N GLY A 827 12.01 -9.97 -52.44
CA GLY A 827 11.81 -11.40 -52.59
C GLY A 827 13.11 -12.21 -52.67
N ASP A 828 14.19 -11.76 -52.04
CA ASP A 828 15.49 -12.43 -52.07
C ASP A 828 15.71 -13.46 -50.95
N GLY A 829 14.80 -13.49 -49.98
CA GLY A 829 14.74 -14.47 -48.91
C GLY A 829 15.45 -14.06 -47.62
N PHE A 830 15.82 -12.79 -47.47
CA PHE A 830 16.25 -12.18 -46.21
C PHE A 830 15.19 -11.13 -45.77
N ASN A 831 14.94 -10.99 -44.47
CA ASN A 831 13.93 -10.06 -43.93
C ASN A 831 14.58 -8.74 -43.46
N ILE A 832 13.81 -7.67 -43.24
CA ILE A 832 14.33 -6.34 -42.85
C ILE A 832 15.29 -6.33 -41.63
N ALA A 833 15.20 -7.33 -40.75
CA ALA A 833 16.07 -7.45 -39.58
C ALA A 833 17.48 -7.98 -39.92
N GLU A 834 17.60 -8.76 -41.00
CA GLU A 834 18.86 -9.34 -41.48
C GLU A 834 19.32 -8.71 -42.82
N ASP A 835 18.44 -8.02 -43.52
CA ASP A 835 18.67 -7.35 -44.80
C ASP A 835 18.98 -5.85 -44.63
N CYS A 836 20.14 -5.43 -45.11
CA CYS A 836 20.58 -4.05 -45.00
C CYS A 836 20.00 -3.08 -46.06
N ASP A 837 19.28 -3.58 -47.08
CA ASP A 837 18.41 -2.81 -47.98
C ASP A 837 17.26 -3.67 -48.56
N ASP A 838 16.22 -3.87 -47.75
CA ASP A 838 14.99 -4.64 -48.00
C ASP A 838 14.11 -4.10 -49.16
N ASN A 839 14.63 -3.23 -50.03
CA ASN A 839 13.98 -2.80 -51.26
C ASN A 839 14.77 -3.24 -52.52
N ASN A 840 15.88 -3.96 -52.34
CA ASN A 840 16.78 -4.38 -53.41
C ASN A 840 17.43 -5.76 -53.18
N ALA A 841 16.88 -6.76 -53.88
CA ALA A 841 17.21 -8.20 -53.88
C ALA A 841 18.68 -8.62 -54.19
N ASN A 842 19.59 -7.65 -54.28
CA ASN A 842 21.02 -7.85 -54.51
C ASN A 842 21.90 -7.31 -53.38
N ILE A 843 21.31 -6.78 -52.31
CA ILE A 843 21.99 -6.30 -51.10
C ILE A 843 21.43 -7.13 -49.97
N ASN A 844 22.19 -8.13 -49.49
CA ASN A 844 21.73 -9.04 -48.44
C ASN A 844 22.91 -9.89 -47.93
N PRO A 845 22.83 -10.53 -46.75
CA PRO A 845 23.91 -11.34 -46.19
C PRO A 845 24.38 -12.52 -47.05
N GLY A 846 23.56 -12.95 -48.02
CA GLY A 846 23.87 -14.01 -48.98
C GLY A 846 24.56 -13.54 -50.26
N SER A 847 24.65 -12.22 -50.47
CA SER A 847 25.28 -11.59 -51.63
C SER A 847 26.81 -11.60 -51.53
N ASN A 848 27.50 -11.28 -52.62
CA ASN A 848 28.96 -11.12 -52.59
C ASN A 848 29.27 -9.64 -52.70
N GLU A 849 30.08 -9.13 -51.77
CA GLU A 849 30.53 -7.73 -51.75
C GLU A 849 31.08 -7.26 -53.12
N ILE A 850 30.57 -6.13 -53.62
CA ILE A 850 31.03 -5.48 -54.85
C ILE A 850 31.82 -4.22 -54.48
N PRO A 851 33.17 -4.26 -54.55
CA PRO A 851 34.00 -3.14 -54.11
C PRO A 851 33.69 -1.82 -54.83
N TYR A 852 33.78 -0.69 -54.10
CA TYR A 852 33.67 0.69 -54.57
C TYR A 852 32.27 1.16 -55.01
N ASN A 853 31.19 0.48 -54.63
CA ASN A 853 29.83 1.00 -54.83
C ASN A 853 29.31 1.81 -53.64
N GLY A 854 30.04 1.82 -52.51
CA GLY A 854 29.70 2.58 -51.30
C GLY A 854 28.48 2.02 -50.57
N ILE A 855 28.20 0.74 -50.75
CA ILE A 855 27.09 -0.01 -50.16
C ILE A 855 27.69 -1.30 -49.63
N ASP A 856 27.39 -1.66 -48.38
CA ASP A 856 27.71 -2.97 -47.82
C ASP A 856 26.76 -4.00 -48.46
N ASP A 857 27.16 -4.62 -49.58
CA ASP A 857 26.29 -5.50 -50.37
C ASP A 857 26.07 -6.85 -49.68
N ASP A 858 27.00 -7.29 -48.83
CA ASP A 858 26.93 -8.57 -48.10
C ASP A 858 26.60 -8.44 -46.60
N CYS A 859 26.17 -7.25 -46.17
CA CYS A 859 25.76 -6.89 -44.81
C CYS A 859 26.77 -7.37 -43.75
N ASN A 860 28.06 -7.41 -44.09
CA ASN A 860 29.15 -7.85 -43.23
C ASN A 860 30.20 -6.73 -43.10
N PRO A 861 30.24 -6.02 -41.97
CA PRO A 861 31.16 -4.90 -41.77
C PRO A 861 32.64 -5.32 -41.69
N ALA A 862 32.95 -6.63 -41.68
CA ALA A 862 34.31 -7.16 -41.66
C ALA A 862 34.88 -7.48 -43.06
N THR A 863 34.15 -7.19 -44.14
CA THR A 863 34.61 -7.27 -45.54
C THR A 863 34.90 -5.88 -46.14
N PRO A 864 35.48 -4.94 -45.37
CA PRO A 864 35.22 -3.51 -45.52
C PRO A 864 35.66 -3.00 -46.89
N ASP A 865 34.85 -2.09 -47.44
CA ASP A 865 35.13 -1.25 -48.62
C ASP A 865 36.29 -0.23 -48.35
N ASP A 866 37.06 -0.37 -47.24
CA ASP A 866 37.61 0.76 -46.45
C ASP A 866 39.13 0.66 -46.03
N ASP A 867 39.98 -0.05 -46.77
CA ASP A 867 41.46 0.20 -46.83
C ASP A 867 41.82 0.33 -48.31
N LEU A 868 41.49 1.49 -48.87
CA LEU A 868 41.39 1.66 -50.32
C LEU A 868 42.75 1.67 -51.03
N ASP A 869 43.80 2.09 -50.33
CA ASP A 869 45.13 2.30 -50.90
C ASP A 869 46.21 1.31 -50.42
N GLY A 870 45.93 0.53 -49.37
CA GLY A 870 46.75 -0.58 -48.91
C GLY A 870 47.99 -0.17 -48.13
N ASP A 871 47.99 0.99 -47.48
CA ASP A 871 49.11 1.46 -46.66
C ASP A 871 49.18 0.82 -45.25
N GLY A 872 48.08 0.17 -44.86
CA GLY A 872 47.95 -0.61 -43.63
C GLY A 872 47.26 0.12 -42.48
N PHE A 873 46.70 1.31 -42.72
CA PHE A 873 45.72 1.98 -41.88
C PHE A 873 44.34 1.86 -42.54
N ASN A 874 43.27 1.80 -41.75
CA ASN A 874 41.90 1.76 -42.28
C ASN A 874 41.30 3.17 -42.21
N ASN A 875 40.16 3.38 -42.86
CA ASN A 875 39.47 4.69 -42.90
C ASN A 875 39.14 5.32 -41.52
N MET A 876 39.26 4.58 -40.41
CA MET A 876 39.08 5.12 -39.05
C MET A 876 40.38 5.69 -38.46
N ASP A 877 41.52 5.15 -38.86
CA ASP A 877 42.86 5.58 -38.42
C ASP A 877 43.61 6.38 -39.52
N ASP A 878 43.10 6.39 -40.76
CA ASP A 878 43.63 7.12 -41.92
C ASP A 878 42.70 8.28 -42.30
N CYS A 879 43.22 9.50 -42.24
CA CYS A 879 42.47 10.71 -42.56
C CYS A 879 42.28 10.94 -44.09
N ASP A 880 42.91 10.14 -44.97
CA ASP A 880 42.58 10.03 -46.40
C ASP A 880 42.92 8.62 -46.93
N ASP A 881 42.04 7.66 -46.65
CA ASP A 881 42.13 6.22 -47.02
C ASP A 881 42.26 5.92 -48.53
N ASN A 882 42.22 6.95 -49.37
CA ASN A 882 42.45 6.87 -50.82
C ASN A 882 43.89 7.21 -51.22
N ASN A 883 44.74 7.63 -50.29
CA ASN A 883 46.06 8.19 -50.54
C ASN A 883 47.13 7.80 -49.49
N VAL A 884 47.88 6.74 -49.81
CA VAL A 884 49.06 6.13 -49.12
C VAL A 884 50.13 7.08 -48.56
N GLY A 885 50.04 8.38 -48.88
CA GLY A 885 50.92 9.43 -48.37
C GLY A 885 50.32 10.32 -47.29
N ILE A 886 49.10 10.05 -46.83
CA ILE A 886 48.41 10.71 -45.72
C ILE A 886 48.08 9.58 -44.74
N ASN A 887 48.57 9.66 -43.51
CA ASN A 887 48.35 8.67 -42.44
C ASN A 887 49.07 9.12 -41.15
N PRO A 888 48.76 8.55 -39.98
CA PRO A 888 49.24 9.02 -38.67
C PRO A 888 50.77 9.00 -38.45
N VAL A 889 51.52 8.39 -39.36
CA VAL A 889 52.99 8.27 -39.26
C VAL A 889 53.72 9.11 -40.32
N THR A 890 52.98 9.85 -41.14
CA THR A 890 53.51 10.85 -42.05
C THR A 890 53.96 12.09 -41.26
N ASN A 891 54.67 13.04 -41.89
CA ASN A 891 55.03 14.31 -41.24
C ASN A 891 54.23 15.42 -41.92
N GLU A 892 53.56 16.26 -41.13
CA GLU A 892 52.75 17.38 -41.61
C GLU A 892 53.47 18.36 -42.55
N ILE A 893 52.80 18.79 -43.62
CA ILE A 893 53.29 19.79 -44.58
C ILE A 893 52.43 21.07 -44.50
N PRO A 894 52.88 22.09 -43.74
CA PRO A 894 52.04 23.27 -43.47
C PRO A 894 51.58 24.05 -44.71
N TYR A 895 50.33 24.49 -44.66
CA TYR A 895 49.58 25.32 -45.61
C TYR A 895 49.30 24.68 -46.98
N ASN A 896 49.24 23.35 -47.04
CA ASN A 896 48.72 22.64 -48.21
C ASN A 896 47.20 22.39 -48.10
N GLY A 897 46.61 22.60 -46.92
CA GLY A 897 45.19 22.44 -46.64
C GLY A 897 44.75 20.99 -46.57
N ILE A 898 45.65 20.10 -46.14
CA ILE A 898 45.45 18.66 -45.97
C ILE A 898 46.19 18.27 -44.68
N ASP A 899 45.50 17.67 -43.71
CA ASP A 899 46.11 17.05 -42.53
C ASP A 899 46.87 15.79 -43.00
N ASP A 900 48.18 15.90 -43.21
CA ASP A 900 48.99 14.82 -43.77
C ASP A 900 49.35 13.77 -42.70
N ASP A 901 49.42 14.18 -41.42
CA ASP A 901 49.83 13.31 -40.30
C ASP A 901 48.71 12.94 -39.32
N CYS A 902 47.46 13.20 -39.69
CA CYS A 902 46.24 12.89 -38.97
C CYS A 902 46.28 13.39 -37.51
N ASN A 903 46.89 14.56 -37.29
CA ASN A 903 47.04 15.17 -35.98
C ASN A 903 46.49 16.61 -35.98
N PRO A 904 45.30 16.82 -35.38
CA PRO A 904 44.55 18.07 -35.46
C PRO A 904 45.14 19.21 -34.61
N ALA A 905 46.32 19.04 -34.01
CA ALA A 905 47.04 20.08 -33.26
C ALA A 905 48.13 20.78 -34.09
N THR A 906 48.19 20.51 -35.40
CA THR A 906 49.21 21.04 -36.31
C THR A 906 48.66 22.21 -37.15
N PRO A 907 49.53 23.04 -37.79
CA PRO A 907 49.15 24.36 -38.30
C PRO A 907 48.05 24.44 -39.37
N ASP A 908 47.53 23.31 -39.86
CA ASP A 908 46.47 23.28 -40.87
C ASP A 908 45.07 23.07 -40.24
N ASP A 909 44.95 22.79 -38.93
CA ASP A 909 43.70 22.45 -38.23
C ASP A 909 43.21 23.43 -37.13
N ASP A 910 44.00 24.47 -36.77
CA ASP A 910 43.63 25.61 -35.90
C ASP A 910 43.96 26.90 -36.67
N LEU A 911 43.05 27.31 -37.56
CA LEU A 911 43.37 28.28 -38.62
C LEU A 911 43.45 29.71 -38.09
N ASP A 912 42.76 30.03 -37.01
CA ASP A 912 42.74 31.37 -36.41
C ASP A 912 43.56 31.51 -35.11
N GLY A 913 44.03 30.40 -34.55
CA GLY A 913 45.04 30.33 -33.50
C GLY A 913 44.49 30.57 -32.10
N ASP A 914 43.22 30.26 -31.85
CA ASP A 914 42.58 30.44 -30.55
C ASP A 914 42.76 29.24 -29.60
N GLY A 915 43.28 28.13 -30.13
CA GLY A 915 43.64 26.93 -29.41
C GLY A 915 42.61 25.81 -29.46
N PHE A 916 41.53 25.97 -30.25
CA PHE A 916 40.59 24.92 -30.63
C PHE A 916 40.82 24.53 -32.09
N ASN A 917 40.59 23.25 -32.42
CA ASN A 917 40.70 22.78 -33.80
C ASN A 917 39.34 22.83 -34.50
N ASN A 918 39.32 22.70 -35.81
CA ASN A 918 38.10 22.75 -36.64
C ASN A 918 37.02 21.70 -36.30
N VAL A 919 37.32 20.70 -35.45
CA VAL A 919 36.34 19.70 -34.99
C VAL A 919 35.62 20.17 -33.72
N ASP A 920 36.33 20.88 -32.83
CA ASP A 920 35.80 21.42 -31.59
C ASP A 920 35.36 22.90 -31.72
N ASP A 921 35.79 23.60 -32.78
CA ASP A 921 35.46 24.99 -33.10
C ASP A 921 34.38 25.08 -34.19
N CYS A 922 33.20 25.58 -33.80
CA CYS A 922 32.07 25.74 -34.70
C CYS A 922 32.21 26.89 -35.73
N ASP A 923 33.24 27.74 -35.63
CA ASP A 923 33.70 28.68 -36.68
C ASP A 923 35.22 28.91 -36.62
N ASP A 924 36.00 27.96 -37.14
CA ASP A 924 37.48 27.94 -37.25
C ASP A 924 38.12 29.11 -38.07
N ASN A 925 37.32 30.11 -38.47
CA ASN A 925 37.82 31.36 -39.04
C ASN A 925 37.63 32.56 -38.11
N ASN A 926 37.10 32.36 -36.91
CA ASN A 926 36.75 33.40 -35.96
C ASN A 926 36.95 32.99 -34.48
N ALA A 927 38.14 33.33 -33.97
CA ALA A 927 38.63 33.17 -32.59
C ALA A 927 37.78 33.71 -31.42
N ASN A 928 36.55 34.19 -31.66
CA ASN A 928 35.57 34.55 -30.63
C ASN A 928 34.35 33.61 -30.60
N ILE A 929 34.29 32.63 -31.49
CA ILE A 929 33.31 31.54 -31.53
C ILE A 929 34.14 30.30 -31.26
N ASN A 930 33.98 29.69 -30.09
CA ASN A 930 34.72 28.51 -29.66
C ASN A 930 34.13 28.00 -28.35
N PRO A 931 34.43 26.76 -27.92
CA PRO A 931 33.87 26.16 -26.71
C PRO A 931 34.01 26.96 -25.40
N ASN A 932 34.91 27.94 -25.35
CA ASN A 932 35.13 28.80 -24.18
C ASN A 932 34.48 30.19 -24.28
N ALA A 933 33.76 30.50 -25.36
CA ALA A 933 33.10 31.79 -25.52
C ALA A 933 31.88 31.93 -24.60
N GLU A 934 31.49 33.17 -24.26
CA GLU A 934 30.23 33.45 -23.57
C GLU A 934 29.11 33.66 -24.62
N GLU A 935 28.00 32.94 -24.46
CA GLU A 935 26.85 32.97 -25.37
C GLU A 935 26.14 34.34 -25.43
N ILE A 936 25.74 34.76 -26.63
CA ILE A 936 25.03 36.03 -26.86
C ILE A 936 23.60 35.76 -27.35
N PHE A 937 22.64 35.88 -26.44
CA PHE A 937 21.20 35.69 -26.71
C PHE A 937 20.66 36.36 -27.99
N ASP A 938 19.80 35.62 -28.69
CA ASP A 938 18.98 36.05 -29.85
C ASP A 938 19.77 36.51 -31.11
N ASN A 939 21.02 36.07 -31.31
CA ASN A 939 21.82 36.39 -32.50
C ASN A 939 21.93 35.25 -33.53
N ASN A 940 21.35 34.07 -33.25
CA ASN A 940 21.36 32.86 -34.07
C ASN A 940 22.76 32.31 -34.38
N VAL A 941 23.72 32.56 -33.49
CA VAL A 941 25.07 32.01 -33.54
C VAL A 941 25.28 31.32 -32.21
N ASP A 942 25.68 30.05 -32.26
CA ASP A 942 26.10 29.27 -31.09
C ASP A 942 27.57 29.65 -30.85
N GLU A 943 27.84 30.55 -29.88
CA GLU A 943 29.18 31.07 -29.67
C GLU A 943 30.06 30.10 -28.89
N ASN A 944 29.46 29.34 -27.96
CA ASN A 944 30.16 28.39 -27.10
C ASN A 944 30.15 26.94 -27.62
N CYS A 945 29.67 26.73 -28.85
CA CYS A 945 29.70 25.47 -29.60
C CYS A 945 29.16 24.26 -28.82
N ASP A 946 28.19 24.48 -27.92
CA ASP A 946 27.56 23.41 -27.13
C ASP A 946 26.35 22.77 -27.84
N GLY A 947 26.05 23.24 -29.05
CA GLY A 947 24.94 22.79 -29.89
C GLY A 947 23.62 23.46 -29.55
N LEU A 948 23.59 24.42 -28.62
CA LEU A 948 22.39 25.11 -28.16
C LEU A 948 22.47 26.61 -28.45
N ILE A 949 21.72 27.05 -29.47
CA ILE A 949 21.44 28.47 -29.65
C ILE A 949 20.52 28.93 -28.51
N GLU A 950 21.03 29.72 -27.56
CA GLU A 950 20.21 30.20 -26.44
C GLU A 950 19.21 31.27 -26.91
N VAL A 951 17.92 30.91 -26.86
CA VAL A 951 16.81 31.80 -27.17
C VAL A 951 16.15 32.33 -25.90
N THR A 952 15.56 33.52 -25.99
CA THR A 952 14.64 33.98 -24.95
C THR A 952 13.52 32.95 -24.70
N PRO A 953 13.07 32.70 -23.45
CA PRO A 953 12.11 31.64 -23.18
C PRO A 953 10.77 31.88 -23.89
N THR A 954 10.44 31.01 -24.85
CA THR A 954 9.23 31.12 -25.68
C THR A 954 8.16 30.10 -25.31
N LYS A 955 6.90 30.53 -25.38
CA LYS A 955 5.72 29.65 -25.33
C LYS A 955 5.85 28.52 -26.37
N PRO A 956 5.65 27.24 -26.01
CA PRO A 956 5.79 26.13 -26.96
C PRO A 956 4.77 26.22 -28.11
N GLU A 957 5.13 25.70 -29.28
CA GLU A 957 4.29 25.78 -30.48
C GLU A 957 2.99 24.95 -30.35
N THR A 958 3.06 23.85 -29.61
CA THR A 958 1.94 22.93 -29.37
C THR A 958 1.48 23.00 -27.90
N PRO A 959 0.15 23.02 -27.65
CA PRO A 959 -0.38 22.91 -26.30
C PRO A 959 -0.24 21.50 -25.76
N VAL A 960 -0.22 21.39 -24.44
CA VAL A 960 -0.35 20.12 -23.72
C VAL A 960 -1.74 19.55 -24.02
N SER A 961 -1.82 18.33 -24.55
CA SER A 961 -3.10 17.68 -24.82
C SER A 961 -3.75 17.22 -23.51
N ALA A 962 -4.76 17.95 -23.06
CA ALA A 962 -5.81 17.42 -22.20
C ALA A 962 -6.76 16.62 -23.08
N GLY A 963 -7.13 15.39 -22.72
CA GLY A 963 -7.78 14.38 -23.56
C GLY A 963 -9.17 14.72 -24.16
N ASN A 964 -9.57 15.98 -24.29
CA ASN A 964 -10.80 16.39 -24.95
C ASN A 964 -10.61 17.51 -25.99
N SER A 965 -11.31 17.35 -27.12
CA SER A 965 -11.09 18.07 -28.38
C SER A 965 -11.58 19.53 -28.37
N LYS A 966 -10.84 20.44 -27.72
CA LYS A 966 -10.74 21.89 -28.05
C LYS A 966 -9.79 22.71 -27.19
N ASP A 967 -9.09 22.09 -26.24
CA ASP A 967 -8.55 22.82 -25.12
C ASP A 967 -7.04 22.99 -25.26
N TYR A 968 -6.57 24.23 -25.50
CA TYR A 968 -5.14 24.51 -25.41
C TYR A 968 -4.77 24.80 -23.96
N LEU A 969 -3.78 24.09 -23.43
CA LEU A 969 -3.11 24.38 -22.17
C LEU A 969 -1.60 24.51 -22.43
N TYR A 970 -1.02 25.64 -22.08
CA TYR A 970 0.43 25.88 -22.19
C TYR A 970 1.00 26.09 -20.79
N ILE A 971 2.07 25.36 -20.47
CA ILE A 971 2.82 25.51 -19.22
C ILE A 971 4.27 25.80 -19.61
N TYR A 972 4.77 27.02 -19.34
CA TYR A 972 6.06 27.49 -19.87
C TYR A 972 6.69 28.61 -19.03
N PRO A 973 8.00 28.89 -19.11
CA PRO A 973 9.02 28.09 -19.78
C PRO A 973 9.34 26.80 -19.00
N ASN A 974 9.92 25.83 -19.69
CA ASN A 974 10.50 24.64 -19.09
C ASN A 974 11.73 24.25 -19.93
N PRO A 975 12.98 24.40 -19.43
CA PRO A 975 13.34 24.77 -18.06
C PRO A 975 12.86 26.16 -17.60
N ALA A 976 12.53 26.28 -16.31
CA ALA A 976 12.02 27.47 -15.66
C ALA A 976 13.04 28.06 -14.68
N ASN A 977 13.15 29.39 -14.61
CA ASN A 977 14.09 30.07 -13.71
C ASN A 977 13.36 30.71 -12.51
N ASP A 978 12.59 31.77 -12.78
CA ASP A 978 11.85 32.53 -11.75
C ASP A 978 10.34 32.27 -11.75
N PHE A 979 9.76 32.06 -12.94
CA PHE A 979 8.32 31.99 -13.14
C PHE A 979 7.92 30.89 -14.10
N ILE A 980 6.73 30.34 -13.88
CA ILE A 980 6.00 29.49 -14.82
C ILE A 980 4.68 30.19 -15.15
N TYR A 981 4.32 30.20 -16.42
CA TYR A 981 3.08 30.72 -16.97
C TYR A 981 2.18 29.56 -17.37
N ILE A 982 0.92 29.67 -16.99
CA ILE A 982 -0.16 28.77 -17.38
C ILE A 982 -1.11 29.58 -18.25
N GLU A 983 -1.19 29.22 -19.52
CA GLU A 983 -2.09 29.84 -20.48
C GLU A 983 -3.04 28.79 -21.04
N LYS A 984 -4.33 28.98 -20.79
CA LYS A 984 -5.38 28.08 -21.24
C LYS A 984 -6.48 28.83 -21.98
N TRP A 985 -7.23 28.10 -22.79
CA TRP A 985 -8.28 28.69 -23.63
C TRP A 985 -9.56 29.03 -22.86
N ASP A 986 -9.87 28.26 -21.83
CA ASP A 986 -11.08 28.38 -21.05
C ASP A 986 -10.89 29.32 -19.86
N LYS A 987 -12.01 29.76 -19.29
CA LYS A 987 -12.04 30.69 -18.13
C LYS A 987 -12.22 29.96 -16.81
N TYR A 988 -12.12 28.65 -16.82
CA TYR A 988 -12.54 27.84 -15.72
C TYR A 988 -11.50 27.80 -14.60
N GLN A 989 -11.92 27.39 -13.40
CA GLN A 989 -11.02 27.30 -12.25
C GLN A 989 -10.10 26.08 -12.41
N PHE A 990 -8.94 26.12 -11.76
CA PHE A 990 -7.95 25.04 -11.83
C PHE A 990 -7.08 25.08 -10.57
N LEU A 991 -6.43 23.96 -10.27
CA LEU A 991 -5.46 23.84 -9.18
C LEU A 991 -4.14 23.37 -9.77
N VAL A 992 -3.03 23.93 -9.29
CA VAL A 992 -1.69 23.46 -9.63
C VAL A 992 -0.94 23.10 -8.38
N GLU A 993 -0.33 21.93 -8.42
CA GLU A 993 0.57 21.42 -7.41
C GLU A 993 1.94 21.18 -8.03
N ILE A 994 2.99 21.42 -7.26
CA ILE A 994 4.36 21.07 -7.62
C ILE A 994 4.90 20.20 -6.52
N TYR A 995 5.38 19.02 -6.90
CA TYR A 995 6.01 18.03 -6.04
C TYR A 995 7.50 17.96 -6.37
N ASP A 996 8.33 17.74 -5.34
CA ASP A 996 9.72 17.34 -5.57
C ASP A 996 9.82 15.86 -5.98
N VAL A 997 11.03 15.39 -6.29
CA VAL A 997 11.27 13.99 -6.70
C VAL A 997 10.93 12.97 -5.61
N ASN A 998 10.81 13.40 -4.35
CA ASN A 998 10.44 12.56 -3.20
C ASN A 998 8.92 12.63 -2.91
N LYS A 999 8.11 13.06 -3.89
CA LYS A 999 6.65 13.21 -3.77
C LYS A 999 6.20 14.18 -2.66
N ARG A 1000 7.06 15.10 -2.20
CA ARG A 1000 6.64 16.13 -1.23
C ARG A 1000 6.07 17.33 -1.96
N LEU A 1001 4.90 17.80 -1.52
CA LEU A 1001 4.26 18.99 -2.07
C LEU A 1001 5.06 20.25 -1.69
N VAL A 1002 5.64 20.93 -2.68
CA VAL A 1002 6.46 22.14 -2.49
C VAL A 1002 5.73 23.43 -2.88
N LEU A 1003 4.71 23.36 -3.72
CA LEU A 1003 3.89 24.51 -4.10
C LEU A 1003 2.47 24.06 -4.44
N ARG A 1004 1.46 24.74 -3.91
CA ARG A 1004 0.05 24.56 -4.28
C ARG A 1004 -0.59 25.91 -4.58
N LYS A 1005 -1.18 26.07 -5.76
CA LYS A 1005 -1.75 27.33 -6.25
C LYS A 1005 -3.07 27.11 -6.97
N PHE A 1006 -4.11 27.77 -6.46
CA PHE A 1006 -5.43 27.78 -7.07
C PHE A 1006 -5.56 28.95 -8.07
N ASN A 1007 -6.10 28.67 -9.25
CA ASN A 1007 -6.47 29.60 -10.31
C ASN A 1007 -5.41 30.69 -10.60
N THR A 1008 -4.14 30.29 -10.65
CA THR A 1008 -2.99 31.20 -10.76
C THR A 1008 -2.25 30.98 -12.08
N ASN A 1009 -2.38 31.92 -13.02
CA ASN A 1009 -1.79 31.84 -14.36
C ASN A 1009 -0.27 32.15 -14.41
N GLN A 1010 0.30 32.66 -13.33
CA GLN A 1010 1.73 32.93 -13.22
C GLN A 1010 2.22 32.47 -11.84
N LEU A 1011 2.96 31.37 -11.81
CA LEU A 1011 3.54 30.77 -10.61
C LEU A 1011 4.92 31.37 -10.37
N ASN A 1012 5.14 31.92 -9.17
CA ASN A 1012 6.48 32.30 -8.72
C ASN A 1012 7.15 31.07 -8.11
N ILE A 1013 8.27 30.65 -8.70
CA ILE A 1013 9.04 29.48 -8.26
C ILE A 1013 10.40 29.85 -7.67
N GLN A 1014 10.64 31.14 -7.37
CA GLN A 1014 11.91 31.66 -6.82
C GLN A 1014 12.36 31.03 -5.49
N SER A 1015 11.47 30.33 -4.79
CA SER A 1015 11.80 29.58 -3.57
C SER A 1015 12.33 28.17 -3.82
N LEU A 1016 12.12 27.61 -5.02
CA LEU A 1016 12.53 26.23 -5.35
C LEU A 1016 14.04 26.15 -5.65
N ALA A 1017 14.71 25.04 -5.32
CA ALA A 1017 16.12 24.84 -5.69
C ALA A 1017 16.25 24.35 -7.16
N ASN A 1018 17.43 24.47 -7.77
CA ASN A 1018 17.69 23.86 -9.08
C ASN A 1018 17.46 22.34 -8.99
N GLY A 1019 16.74 21.78 -9.96
CA GLY A 1019 16.36 20.37 -9.93
C GLY A 1019 15.14 20.03 -10.76
N ILE A 1020 14.73 18.76 -10.70
CA ILE A 1020 13.53 18.24 -11.37
C ILE A 1020 12.37 18.21 -10.37
N TYR A 1021 11.18 18.59 -10.84
CA TYR A 1021 9.93 18.60 -10.09
C TYR A 1021 8.80 18.01 -10.96
N PHE A 1022 7.69 17.63 -10.32
CA PHE A 1022 6.47 17.22 -10.99
C PHE A 1022 5.39 18.28 -10.76
N LEU A 1023 4.97 18.94 -11.83
CA LEU A 1023 3.83 19.86 -11.81
C LEU A 1023 2.57 19.08 -12.17
N ILE A 1024 1.59 19.05 -11.28
CA ILE A 1024 0.27 18.48 -11.51
C ILE A 1024 -0.72 19.63 -11.66
N TYR A 1025 -1.39 19.68 -12.80
CA TYR A 1025 -2.49 20.59 -13.08
C TYR A 1025 -3.81 19.82 -12.98
N TYR A 1026 -4.70 20.26 -12.11
CA TYR A 1026 -6.08 19.79 -12.04
C TYR A 1026 -6.97 20.81 -12.73
N ASP A 1027 -7.74 20.38 -13.71
CA ASP A 1027 -8.84 21.21 -14.18
C ASP A 1027 -10.00 21.21 -13.18
N GLU A 1028 -11.02 22.02 -13.46
CA GLU A 1028 -12.25 22.08 -12.67
C GLU A 1028 -13.08 20.79 -12.65
N MET A 1029 -12.83 19.84 -13.54
CA MET A 1029 -13.53 18.55 -13.58
C MET A 1029 -12.84 17.54 -12.66
N GLY A 1030 -11.69 17.90 -12.09
CA GLY A 1030 -10.84 17.02 -11.30
C GLY A 1030 -9.86 16.22 -12.14
N GLU A 1031 -9.82 16.41 -13.46
CA GLU A 1031 -8.89 15.72 -14.35
C GLU A 1031 -7.48 16.25 -14.13
N ARG A 1032 -6.52 15.33 -13.96
CA ARG A 1032 -5.12 15.68 -13.68
C ARG A 1032 -4.23 15.56 -14.91
N ILE A 1033 -3.38 16.56 -15.10
CA ILE A 1033 -2.32 16.59 -16.10
C ILE A 1033 -0.99 16.72 -15.38
N VAL A 1034 -0.12 15.73 -15.56
CA VAL A 1034 1.21 15.71 -14.94
C VAL A 1034 2.26 16.18 -15.95
N LYS A 1035 3.16 17.07 -15.52
CA LYS A 1035 4.29 17.56 -16.31
C LYS A 1035 5.57 17.59 -15.50
N LYS A 1036 6.63 17.02 -16.09
CA LYS A 1036 8.00 17.23 -15.61
C LYS A 1036 8.36 18.71 -15.74
N LEU A 1037 8.81 19.32 -14.66
CA LEU A 1037 9.28 20.68 -14.57
C LEU A 1037 10.77 20.67 -14.21
N ILE A 1038 11.59 21.38 -14.98
CA ILE A 1038 13.01 21.57 -14.70
C ILE A 1038 13.18 22.98 -14.17
N VAL A 1039 13.72 23.14 -12.96
CA VAL A 1039 14.10 24.44 -12.41
C VAL A 1039 15.60 24.61 -12.60
N ASP A 1040 15.99 25.62 -13.39
CA ASP A 1040 17.40 25.93 -13.66
C ASP A 1040 17.66 27.43 -13.49
N ARG A 1041 18.47 27.75 -12.47
CA ARG A 1041 18.92 29.11 -12.17
C ARG A 1041 20.40 29.24 -12.46
N LYS A 1042 20.69 30.12 -13.42
CA LYS A 1042 22.03 30.63 -13.72
C LYS A 1042 22.57 31.55 -12.63
#